data_AF-A0ABD3QDM7-F1
#
_entry.id   AF-A0ABD3QDM7-F1
#
_cell.length_a   1.000
_cell.length_b   1.000
_cell.length_c   1.000
_cell.angle_alpha   90.00
_cell.angle_beta   90.00
_cell.angle_gamma   90.00
#
_symmetry.space_group_name_H-M   'P 1'
#
loop_
_entity.id
_entity.type
_entity.pdbx_description
1 polymer ?
#
loop_
_entity_poly.entity_id
_entity_poly.type
_entity_poly.pdbx_seq_one_letter_code
_entity_poly.pdbx_strand_id
1 'polypeptide(L)'
;MMTDATATAIALDEEYHHLHPHAFHLQLPRHHKTEGGIPYATIDAHRKARAIVKLAQALVLKEVFFVDHDGYVGAEEDCAAVAASDEENYDNENDNDDDEEDGGDVDHEPSSLHQLSLQCQRLYSQLTKLSELHYKGGITQSEICEMILKVLGLLCATVEIIDDVCYDEEKKLDAERGVVSSMETEQKHKRRAVFHYDNVGRILGGETGTEQLISAKVQSCSKFLSHPFALPPPARQALLNVALHLVGDKKDTLRGVSNSAIVMLDDDGSRQRLMLSHCALLRMLLRTAPYLDEHDLDVPPKEANRTRSSVLKKSVNLIRSCRRFFDQGGTVEDDAAGKSVGDRTARQLWSSLRNDLQYHTHSNSCFRALILLYLFHPSKCSSEYYGEVLPLWMDCWRNIDRCPEWDYLWMVMFSRARKHVPIKDATSRAIWSTLRKHLLSSCKYWLQIPVGGVSTDKSFPHAKSPGTRSFPVRLKAIAGMGGRYEEGMQFVGMLTKLLMFCTASAAGDESSASTPLISEGASDILRFLSFIKPYYNPSNTGSWTFPLGAFLHYLSYSLCARVGEMAGWKVLKGDHSDVALMLLKEEPYLECINLTSNEIVGLLDGMLPLCQQALYSKNPTVSHCGETALFHLAQIDPYRVTPPLLDFSLRALDVSSVNLSHQAPGALSMLSRLLQPALRARPKIVLSRIPDMLKLTLAGIDGNDQNKSLLTLVFYRNLVMWIPVGGSCTMPSGLGEHDSSVLDRDGNDGTKHVGNHLMEARYSFVNSEEYKAAIDALSQSSVLVYQQQEQDEDETSLMQDAMNAMSDWSLMFLDRIYEL
;
A
#
# COMPACT_ATOMS: atom_id res chain seq x y z
N MET A 1 8.59 -4.44 52.52
CA MET A 1 9.02 -4.32 51.10
C MET A 1 8.69 -5.57 50.29
N MET A 2 9.10 -6.80 50.64
CA MET A 2 8.72 -8.00 49.88
C MET A 2 7.21 -8.34 49.90
N THR A 3 6.49 -8.04 50.99
CA THR A 3 5.04 -8.31 51.11
C THR A 3 4.17 -7.34 50.31
N ASP A 4 4.67 -6.13 50.03
CA ASP A 4 3.95 -5.12 49.23
C ASP A 4 4.02 -5.47 47.74
N ALA A 5 5.21 -5.87 47.27
CA ALA A 5 5.41 -6.24 45.86
C ALA A 5 4.55 -7.44 45.43
N THR A 6 4.37 -8.43 46.30
CA THR A 6 3.49 -9.58 46.04
C THR A 6 2.01 -9.20 46.03
N ALA A 7 1.58 -8.25 46.87
CA ALA A 7 0.20 -7.77 46.86
C ALA A 7 -0.12 -6.97 45.58
N THR A 8 0.84 -6.16 45.11
CA THR A 8 0.71 -5.42 43.84
C THR A 8 0.68 -6.35 42.63
N ALA A 9 1.47 -7.43 42.62
CA ALA A 9 1.50 -8.40 41.53
C ALA A 9 0.16 -9.15 41.37
N ILE A 10 -0.43 -9.60 42.49
CA ILE A 10 -1.73 -10.30 42.50
C ILE A 10 -2.85 -9.38 42.01
N ALA A 11 -2.85 -8.10 42.41
CA ALA A 11 -3.84 -7.12 41.96
C ALA A 11 -3.77 -6.85 40.44
N LEU A 12 -2.57 -6.83 39.86
CA LEU A 12 -2.40 -6.68 38.40
C LEU A 12 -2.92 -7.89 37.64
N ASP A 13 -2.69 -9.10 38.15
CA ASP A 13 -3.19 -10.32 37.51
C ASP A 13 -4.73 -10.38 37.54
N GLU A 14 -5.37 -9.98 38.64
CA GLU A 14 -6.83 -9.88 38.72
C GLU A 14 -7.38 -8.81 37.76
N GLU A 15 -6.72 -7.65 37.63
CA GLU A 15 -7.14 -6.57 36.74
C GLU A 15 -7.01 -6.94 35.26
N TYR A 16 -5.95 -7.68 34.89
CA TYR A 16 -5.55 -7.88 33.49
C TYR A 16 -5.63 -9.34 32.98
N HIS A 17 -6.19 -10.28 33.76
CA HIS A 17 -6.34 -11.70 33.35
C HIS A 17 -7.00 -11.93 31.98
N HIS A 18 -7.82 -10.97 31.51
CA HIS A 18 -8.52 -11.03 30.22
C HIS A 18 -7.70 -10.52 29.03
N LEU A 19 -6.48 -10.00 29.25
CA LEU A 19 -5.65 -9.49 28.17
C LEU A 19 -5.05 -10.64 27.34
N HIS A 20 -5.17 -10.52 26.02
CA HIS A 20 -4.49 -11.42 25.09
C HIS A 20 -3.14 -10.84 24.66
N PRO A 21 -2.00 -11.33 25.19
CA PRO A 21 -0.69 -10.85 24.80
C PRO A 21 -0.37 -11.20 23.35
N HIS A 22 0.42 -10.34 22.70
CA HIS A 22 0.92 -10.62 21.36
C HIS A 22 1.88 -11.83 21.37
N ALA A 23 1.96 -12.58 20.27
CA ALA A 23 2.83 -13.76 20.15
C ALA A 23 4.30 -13.46 20.49
N PHE A 24 4.81 -12.29 20.11
CA PHE A 24 6.15 -11.83 20.50
C PHE A 24 6.32 -11.63 22.01
N HIS A 25 5.28 -11.18 22.71
CA HIS A 25 5.34 -10.97 24.16
C HIS A 25 5.29 -12.30 24.93
N LEU A 26 4.68 -13.34 24.34
CA LEU A 26 4.65 -14.68 24.93
C LEU A 26 6.03 -15.33 25.02
N GLN A 27 6.98 -14.95 24.14
CA GLN A 27 8.35 -15.47 24.15
C GLN A 27 9.26 -14.80 25.19
N LEU A 28 8.75 -13.82 25.96
CA LEU A 28 9.56 -13.11 26.95
C LEU A 28 9.94 -14.01 28.16
N PRO A 29 11.12 -13.81 28.77
CA PRO A 29 11.54 -14.52 29.98
C PRO A 29 10.56 -14.35 31.15
N ARG A 30 10.53 -15.30 32.09
CA ARG A 30 9.59 -15.30 33.22
C ARG A 30 9.60 -14.03 34.08
N HIS A 31 10.75 -13.38 34.26
CA HIS A 31 10.84 -12.14 35.06
C HIS A 31 10.22 -10.92 34.37
N HIS A 32 9.88 -11.02 33.07
CA HIS A 32 9.12 -9.99 32.34
C HIS A 32 7.62 -10.24 32.35
N LYS A 33 7.16 -11.23 33.13
CA LYS A 33 5.75 -11.62 33.25
C LYS A 33 5.30 -11.48 34.70
N THR A 34 4.01 -11.22 34.88
CA THR A 34 3.34 -11.32 36.18
C THR A 34 3.29 -12.76 36.66
N GLU A 35 2.82 -13.01 37.88
CA GLU A 35 2.68 -14.36 38.42
C GLU A 35 1.66 -15.20 37.61
N GLY A 36 0.63 -14.54 37.06
CA GLY A 36 -0.35 -15.08 36.11
C GLY A 36 0.18 -15.25 34.69
N GLY A 37 1.44 -14.92 34.41
CA GLY A 37 2.10 -15.13 33.12
C GLY A 37 1.87 -14.05 32.08
N ILE A 38 1.24 -12.93 32.44
CA ILE A 38 0.98 -11.80 31.53
C ILE A 38 2.25 -10.95 31.42
N PRO A 39 2.76 -10.69 30.21
CA PRO A 39 3.93 -9.84 30.05
C PRO A 39 3.66 -8.40 30.48
N TYR A 40 4.56 -7.79 31.28
CA TYR A 40 4.41 -6.38 31.72
C TYR A 40 4.30 -5.41 30.54
N ALA A 41 5.00 -5.69 29.43
CA ALA A 41 4.88 -4.93 28.19
C ALA A 41 3.44 -4.91 27.62
N THR A 42 2.66 -5.97 27.85
CA THR A 42 1.24 -6.05 27.45
C THR A 42 0.36 -5.15 28.34
N ILE A 43 0.65 -5.10 29.64
CA ILE A 43 -0.06 -4.24 30.60
C ILE A 43 0.24 -2.76 30.30
N ASP A 44 1.51 -2.41 30.09
CA ASP A 44 1.92 -1.06 29.69
C ASP A 44 1.24 -0.62 28.39
N ALA A 45 1.28 -1.48 27.36
CA ALA A 45 0.61 -1.21 26.10
C ALA A 45 -0.91 -1.03 26.27
N HIS A 46 -1.56 -1.80 27.15
CA HIS A 46 -2.98 -1.64 27.46
C HIS A 46 -3.28 -0.29 28.14
N ARG A 47 -2.49 0.09 29.15
CA ARG A 47 -2.64 1.39 29.84
C ARG A 47 -2.45 2.56 28.88
N LYS A 48 -1.42 2.51 28.03
CA LYS A 48 -1.18 3.50 26.96
C LYS A 48 -2.36 3.59 26.01
N ALA A 49 -2.91 2.45 25.60
CA ALA A 49 -4.08 2.39 24.73
C ALA A 49 -5.33 3.05 25.36
N ARG A 50 -5.60 2.79 26.65
CA ARG A 50 -6.70 3.46 27.38
C ARG A 50 -6.46 4.97 27.53
N ALA A 51 -5.22 5.39 27.81
CA ALA A 51 -4.86 6.80 27.88
C ALA A 51 -5.05 7.51 26.52
N ILE A 52 -4.72 6.85 25.41
CA ILE A 52 -4.96 7.34 24.05
C ILE A 52 -6.45 7.57 23.80
N VAL A 53 -7.32 6.64 24.19
CA VAL A 53 -8.78 6.79 24.04
C VAL A 53 -9.28 8.00 24.83
N LYS A 54 -8.89 8.12 26.11
CA LYS A 54 -9.24 9.28 26.94
C LYS A 54 -8.75 10.59 26.34
N LEU A 55 -7.50 10.63 25.88
CA LEU A 55 -6.91 11.82 25.26
C LEU A 55 -7.66 12.22 23.99
N ALA A 56 -8.05 11.25 23.14
CA ALA A 56 -8.83 11.53 21.94
C ALA A 56 -10.27 12.01 22.25
N GLN A 57 -10.90 11.48 23.30
CA GLN A 57 -12.22 11.92 23.76
C GLN A 57 -12.19 13.35 24.31
N ALA A 58 -11.10 13.73 25.00
CA ALA A 58 -10.91 15.06 25.59
C ALA A 58 -10.72 16.19 24.55
N LEU A 59 -10.41 15.88 23.28
CA LEU A 59 -10.23 16.88 22.24
C LEU A 59 -11.56 17.59 21.93
N VAL A 60 -11.69 18.85 22.34
CA VAL A 60 -12.88 19.68 22.11
C VAL A 60 -12.46 21.11 21.74
N LEU A 61 -13.13 21.70 20.74
CA LEU A 61 -12.99 23.13 20.44
C LEU A 61 -13.83 23.94 21.44
N LYS A 62 -13.19 24.91 22.09
CA LYS A 62 -13.85 25.82 23.02
C LYS A 62 -13.80 27.24 22.50
N GLU A 63 -14.83 28.01 22.83
CA GLU A 63 -14.94 29.42 22.45
C GLU A 63 -13.79 30.27 23.00
N VAL A 64 -13.32 29.94 24.22
CA VAL A 64 -12.18 30.60 24.88
C VAL A 64 -10.87 30.57 24.08
N PHE A 65 -10.77 29.72 23.05
CA PHE A 65 -9.58 29.67 22.20
C PHE A 65 -9.52 30.81 21.17
N PHE A 66 -10.64 31.49 20.91
CA PHE A 66 -10.79 32.48 19.83
C PHE A 66 -11.28 33.84 20.31
N VAL A 67 -11.75 33.92 21.56
CA VAL A 67 -12.22 35.16 22.17
C VAL A 67 -11.16 35.58 23.18
N ASP A 68 -10.31 36.53 22.80
CA ASP A 68 -9.35 37.15 23.72
C ASP A 68 -10.12 37.80 24.88
N HIS A 69 -9.63 37.58 26.11
CA HIS A 69 -9.97 38.46 27.22
C HIS A 69 -9.23 39.79 26.99
N ASP A 70 -9.98 40.88 26.81
CA ASP A 70 -9.54 42.27 26.60
C ASP A 70 -8.56 42.81 27.67
N GLY A 71 -7.35 42.24 27.78
CA GLY A 71 -6.42 42.52 28.87
C GLY A 71 -4.94 42.47 28.54
N TYR A 72 -4.53 42.17 27.31
CA TYR A 72 -3.10 42.17 26.96
C TYR A 72 -2.86 42.66 25.52
N VAL A 73 -3.02 43.97 25.31
CA VAL A 73 -2.49 44.65 24.13
C VAL A 73 -0.98 44.82 24.31
N GLY A 74 -0.19 43.92 23.71
CA GLY A 74 1.25 44.14 23.56
C GLY A 74 2.10 42.86 23.55
N ALA A 75 2.01 42.07 22.48
CA ALA A 75 3.12 41.28 21.92
C ALA A 75 2.65 40.46 20.70
N GLU A 76 2.16 41.12 19.65
CA GLU A 76 2.06 40.49 18.32
C GLU A 76 3.09 41.13 17.40
N GLU A 77 4.28 40.51 17.35
CA GLU A 77 5.23 40.47 16.23
C GLU A 77 6.51 39.81 16.77
N ASP A 78 6.62 38.47 16.74
CA ASP A 78 7.93 37.77 16.65
C ASP A 78 7.85 36.22 16.63
N CYS A 79 6.71 35.58 16.90
CA CYS A 79 6.64 34.10 16.90
C CYS A 79 6.72 33.42 15.51
N ALA A 80 6.92 34.18 14.42
CA ALA A 80 7.06 33.63 13.07
C ALA A 80 8.49 33.20 12.70
N ALA A 81 9.51 33.49 13.53
CA ALA A 81 10.91 33.35 13.12
C ALA A 81 11.68 32.12 13.65
N VAL A 82 11.14 31.32 14.59
CA VAL A 82 11.95 30.27 15.27
C VAL A 82 11.69 28.84 14.75
N ALA A 83 10.73 28.63 13.84
CA ALA A 83 10.39 27.29 13.33
C ALA A 83 11.01 26.95 11.95
N ALA A 84 12.10 27.61 11.55
CA ALA A 84 12.70 27.46 10.21
C ALA A 84 14.20 27.11 10.19
N SER A 85 14.77 26.59 11.29
CA SER A 85 16.10 25.98 11.28
C SER A 85 16.02 24.54 11.75
N ASP A 86 16.64 23.66 10.95
CA ASP A 86 17.01 22.27 11.25
C ASP A 86 15.95 21.18 11.10
N GLU A 87 15.66 20.84 9.83
CA GLU A 87 15.23 19.48 9.43
C GLU A 87 16.13 18.94 8.28
N GLU A 88 17.45 18.94 8.49
CA GLU A 88 18.39 18.18 7.66
C GLU A 88 19.51 17.55 8.53
N ASN A 89 19.17 16.55 9.33
CA ASN A 89 20.00 15.36 9.64
C ASN A 89 19.30 14.50 10.71
N TYR A 90 18.61 13.43 10.29
CA TYR A 90 18.31 12.31 11.16
C TYR A 90 19.31 11.20 10.83
N ASP A 91 20.48 11.29 11.44
CA ASP A 91 21.45 10.21 11.69
C ASP A 91 22.31 10.68 12.87
N ASN A 92 21.70 10.77 14.05
CA ASN A 92 22.46 10.90 15.29
C ASN A 92 21.82 10.00 16.35
N GLU A 93 22.37 8.79 16.42
CA GLU A 93 22.21 7.86 17.54
C GLU A 93 22.81 8.51 18.78
N ASN A 94 21.97 9.15 19.60
CA ASN A 94 22.29 9.39 20.99
C ASN A 94 20.99 9.35 21.78
N ASP A 95 20.52 8.13 22.00
CA ASP A 95 19.53 7.77 23.01
C ASP A 95 20.12 8.08 24.39
N ASN A 96 19.66 9.15 25.02
CA ASN A 96 19.66 9.34 26.48
C ASN A 96 18.68 10.47 26.82
N ASP A 97 17.40 10.25 26.53
CA ASP A 97 16.31 11.00 27.15
C ASP A 97 15.58 10.06 28.12
N ASP A 98 16.14 9.98 29.33
CA ASP A 98 15.39 9.62 30.54
C ASP A 98 14.44 10.78 30.86
N ASP A 99 13.41 10.97 30.03
CA ASP A 99 12.24 11.76 30.42
C ASP A 99 11.43 10.90 31.38
N GLU A 100 11.60 11.17 32.68
CA GLU A 100 10.68 10.70 33.71
C GLU A 100 9.25 10.99 33.25
N GLU A 101 8.46 9.93 33.05
CA GLU A 101 7.02 9.99 32.84
C GLU A 101 6.35 10.62 34.07
N ASP A 102 6.39 11.94 34.18
CA ASP A 102 5.58 12.65 35.15
C ASP A 102 4.12 12.42 34.75
N GLY A 103 3.45 11.54 35.49
CA GLY A 103 2.02 11.23 35.38
C GLY A 103 1.10 12.40 35.75
N GLY A 104 1.58 13.64 35.59
CA GLY A 104 0.87 14.88 35.86
C GLY A 104 -0.23 15.16 34.82
N ASP A 105 -1.47 15.14 35.32
CA ASP A 105 -2.70 15.73 34.78
C ASP A 105 -2.98 15.54 33.29
N VAL A 106 -3.43 14.33 32.93
CA VAL A 106 -4.21 14.09 31.70
C VAL A 106 -5.59 14.77 31.78
N ASP A 107 -6.03 15.19 32.96
CA ASP A 107 -7.40 15.67 33.22
C ASP A 107 -7.59 17.19 33.06
N HIS A 108 -6.53 17.96 32.79
CA HIS A 108 -6.68 19.39 32.54
C HIS A 108 -7.14 19.65 31.11
N GLU A 109 -8.40 20.08 30.99
CA GLU A 109 -8.96 20.51 29.72
C GLU A 109 -8.14 21.68 29.13
N PRO A 110 -7.84 21.68 27.82
CA PRO A 110 -7.03 22.73 27.22
C PRO A 110 -7.71 24.09 27.42
N SER A 111 -6.93 25.07 27.88
CA SER A 111 -7.34 26.46 28.06
C SER A 111 -6.93 27.35 26.89
N SER A 112 -6.02 26.88 26.03
CA SER A 112 -5.56 27.60 24.84
C SER A 112 -5.42 26.70 23.61
N LEU A 113 -5.41 27.32 22.43
CA LEU A 113 -5.19 26.63 21.15
C LEU A 113 -3.80 25.96 21.09
N HIS A 114 -2.80 26.54 21.77
CA HIS A 114 -1.46 25.96 21.88
C HIS A 114 -1.49 24.64 22.67
N GLN A 115 -2.20 24.61 23.81
CA GLN A 115 -2.37 23.38 24.59
C GLN A 115 -3.13 22.30 23.80
N LEU A 116 -4.17 22.68 23.05
CA LEU A 116 -4.87 21.75 22.16
C LEU A 116 -3.92 21.18 21.08
N SER A 117 -3.05 22.03 20.51
CA SER A 117 -2.03 21.58 19.55
C SER A 117 -1.06 20.57 20.18
N LEU A 118 -0.61 20.82 21.41
CA LEU A 118 0.29 19.93 22.14
C LEU A 118 -0.40 18.60 22.46
N GLN A 119 -1.68 18.62 22.85
CA GLN A 119 -2.48 17.41 23.05
C GLN A 119 -2.61 16.58 21.75
N CYS A 120 -2.80 17.24 20.60
CA CYS A 120 -2.85 16.55 19.30
C CYS A 120 -1.50 15.91 18.94
N GLN A 121 -0.38 16.58 19.24
CA GLN A 121 0.96 16.03 19.04
C GLN A 121 1.25 14.87 20.00
N ARG A 122 0.86 15.00 21.28
CA ARG A 122 0.96 13.92 22.28
C ARG A 122 0.14 12.70 21.85
N LEU A 123 -1.08 12.90 21.36
CA LEU A 123 -1.93 11.83 20.85
C LEU A 123 -1.26 11.08 19.69
N TYR A 124 -0.68 11.82 18.74
CA TYR A 124 0.07 11.21 17.64
C TYR A 124 1.28 10.41 18.13
N SER A 125 2.11 10.99 18.99
CA SER A 125 3.31 10.32 19.55
C SER A 125 2.93 9.04 20.30
N GLN A 126 1.89 9.08 21.13
CA GLN A 126 1.41 7.93 21.89
C GLN A 126 0.87 6.82 20.97
N LEU A 127 0.14 7.17 19.90
CA LEU A 127 -0.31 6.21 18.89
C LEU A 127 0.87 5.53 18.19
N THR A 128 1.90 6.29 17.81
CA THR A 128 3.10 5.73 17.17
C THR A 128 3.84 4.78 18.11
N LYS A 129 4.06 5.17 19.37
CA LYS A 129 4.68 4.30 20.38
C LYS A 129 3.87 3.02 20.62
N LEU A 130 2.53 3.12 20.67
CA LEU A 130 1.67 1.93 20.82
C LEU A 130 1.81 0.96 19.64
N SER A 131 1.98 1.48 18.42
CA SER A 131 2.14 0.65 17.21
C SER A 131 3.44 -0.18 17.23
N GLU A 132 4.51 0.34 17.85
CA GLU A 132 5.80 -0.33 18.03
C GLU A 132 5.73 -1.47 19.04
N LEU A 133 4.83 -1.36 20.03
CA LEU A 133 4.57 -2.41 21.02
C LEU A 133 3.77 -3.60 20.46
N HIS A 134 3.40 -3.59 19.17
CA HIS A 134 2.68 -4.67 18.48
C HIS A 134 1.42 -5.18 19.22
N TYR A 135 0.80 -4.34 20.05
CA TYR A 135 -0.34 -4.71 20.89
C TYR A 135 -1.66 -4.24 20.28
N LYS A 136 -2.60 -5.17 20.08
CA LYS A 136 -3.89 -4.90 19.42
C LYS A 136 -5.12 -4.95 20.35
N GLY A 137 -4.95 -5.36 21.60
CA GLY A 137 -6.08 -5.58 22.54
C GLY A 137 -6.55 -4.34 23.29
N GLY A 138 -5.80 -3.23 23.23
CA GLY A 138 -5.99 -2.08 24.11
C GLY A 138 -6.96 -1.01 23.62
N ILE A 139 -7.38 -1.03 22.35
CA ILE A 139 -8.37 -0.11 21.78
C ILE A 139 -9.39 -0.96 21.03
N THR A 140 -10.66 -0.89 21.42
CA THR A 140 -11.72 -1.63 20.74
C THR A 140 -11.97 -1.04 19.35
N GLN A 141 -12.51 -1.84 18.43
CA GLN A 141 -12.84 -1.34 17.10
C GLN A 141 -13.86 -0.18 17.17
N SER A 142 -14.83 -0.23 18.08
CA SER A 142 -15.82 0.84 18.29
C SER A 142 -15.17 2.16 18.68
N GLU A 143 -14.26 2.12 19.68
CA GLU A 143 -13.49 3.29 20.09
C GLU A 143 -12.66 3.85 18.92
N ILE A 144 -12.06 3.00 18.07
CA ILE A 144 -11.34 3.49 16.87
C ILE A 144 -12.30 4.21 15.92
N CYS A 145 -13.49 3.67 15.67
CA CYS A 145 -14.49 4.31 14.81
C CYS A 145 -14.95 5.66 15.36
N GLU A 146 -15.20 5.75 16.67
CA GLU A 146 -15.55 7.00 17.35
C GLU A 146 -14.40 8.02 17.28
N MET A 147 -13.16 7.60 17.54
CA MET A 147 -11.97 8.43 17.39
C MET A 147 -11.83 8.98 15.97
N ILE A 148 -12.07 8.15 14.94
CA ILE A 148 -12.04 8.59 13.54
C ILE A 148 -13.10 9.67 13.29
N LEU A 149 -14.35 9.46 13.70
CA LEU A 149 -15.42 10.44 13.52
C LEU A 149 -15.12 11.75 14.25
N LYS A 150 -14.61 11.67 15.48
CA LYS A 150 -14.23 12.83 16.28
C LYS A 150 -13.10 13.63 15.62
N VAL A 151 -12.01 12.95 15.24
CA VAL A 151 -10.84 13.60 14.60
C VAL A 151 -11.22 14.21 13.25
N LEU A 152 -12.01 13.49 12.43
CA LEU A 152 -12.52 14.05 11.17
C LEU A 152 -13.44 15.25 11.40
N GLY A 153 -14.29 15.19 12.42
CA GLY A 153 -15.17 16.29 12.81
C GLY A 153 -14.39 17.55 13.15
N LEU A 154 -13.31 17.42 13.94
CA LEU A 154 -12.39 18.51 14.25
C LEU A 154 -11.66 19.02 13.00
N LEU A 155 -11.15 18.12 12.15
CA LEU A 155 -10.45 18.49 10.91
C LEU A 155 -11.31 19.25 9.90
N CYS A 156 -12.63 18.99 9.89
CA CYS A 156 -13.59 19.64 9.02
C CYS A 156 -14.29 20.84 9.68
N ALA A 157 -14.09 21.08 10.98
CA ALA A 157 -14.75 22.17 11.70
C ALA A 157 -14.31 23.54 11.19
N THR A 158 -15.26 24.46 11.07
CA THR A 158 -15.03 25.86 10.72
C THR A 158 -15.51 26.79 11.83
N VAL A 159 -14.96 28.00 11.89
CA VAL A 159 -15.28 28.98 12.94
C VAL A 159 -15.77 30.29 12.31
N GLU A 160 -16.80 30.87 12.91
CA GLU A 160 -17.32 32.20 12.61
C GLU A 160 -17.22 33.06 13.87
N ILE A 161 -16.56 34.21 13.79
CA ILE A 161 -16.45 35.15 14.91
C ILE A 161 -17.53 36.22 14.68
N ILE A 162 -18.48 36.30 15.59
CA ILE A 162 -19.58 37.26 15.59
C ILE A 162 -19.27 38.33 16.63
N ASP A 163 -19.19 39.59 16.19
CA ASP A 163 -19.12 40.73 17.10
C ASP A 163 -20.56 41.11 17.51
N ASP A 164 -21.01 40.64 18.68
CA ASP A 164 -22.32 41.03 19.22
C ASP A 164 -22.20 42.43 19.84
N VAL A 165 -22.89 43.41 19.25
CA VAL A 165 -23.07 44.74 19.84
C VAL A 165 -24.12 44.61 20.94
N CYS A 166 -23.65 44.40 22.18
CA CYS A 166 -24.53 44.35 23.33
C CYS A 166 -24.92 45.79 23.70
N TYR A 167 -26.17 46.16 23.46
CA TYR A 167 -26.71 47.40 24.02
C TYR A 167 -27.01 47.15 25.49
N ASP A 168 -26.31 47.84 26.39
CA ASP A 168 -26.62 47.83 27.83
C ASP A 168 -28.06 48.30 28.03
N GLU A 169 -29.01 47.37 28.21
CA GLU A 169 -30.40 47.73 28.53
C GLU A 169 -30.50 48.45 29.88
N GLU A 170 -29.51 48.31 30.76
CA GLU A 170 -29.46 48.98 32.07
C GLU A 170 -29.29 50.51 31.97
N LYS A 171 -28.62 51.04 30.92
CA LYS A 171 -28.50 52.50 30.74
C LYS A 171 -29.78 53.15 30.19
N LYS A 172 -30.75 52.38 29.73
CA LYS A 172 -32.03 52.90 29.22
C LYS A 172 -32.96 53.36 30.35
N LEU A 173 -32.81 52.81 31.56
CA LEU A 173 -33.57 53.22 32.75
C LEU A 173 -33.05 54.54 33.38
N ASP A 174 -31.76 54.86 33.23
CA ASP A 174 -31.20 56.12 33.71
C ASP A 174 -31.37 57.28 32.72
N ALA A 175 -31.54 56.99 31.42
CA ALA A 175 -31.89 57.99 30.41
C ALA A 175 -33.30 58.59 30.61
N GLU A 176 -34.24 57.84 31.22
CA GLU A 176 -35.56 58.36 31.60
C GLU A 176 -35.53 59.29 32.83
N ARG A 177 -34.40 59.40 33.54
CA ARG A 177 -34.23 60.30 34.71
C ARG A 177 -33.60 61.67 34.39
N GLY A 178 -33.39 62.01 33.12
CA GLY A 178 -33.15 63.40 32.71
C GLY A 178 -31.83 64.02 33.18
N VAL A 179 -30.76 63.23 33.36
CA VAL A 179 -29.41 63.77 33.62
C VAL A 179 -28.58 63.66 32.34
N VAL A 180 -28.42 64.80 31.66
CA VAL A 180 -27.57 64.93 30.48
C VAL A 180 -26.11 65.00 30.94
N SER A 181 -25.39 63.88 30.87
CA SER A 181 -23.93 63.84 30.95
C SER A 181 -23.38 63.27 29.65
N SER A 182 -22.61 64.08 28.93
CA SER A 182 -21.84 63.68 27.75
C SER A 182 -20.64 62.83 28.19
N MET A 183 -20.86 61.53 28.39
CA MET A 183 -19.78 60.54 28.46
C MET A 183 -19.91 59.63 27.25
N GLU A 184 -18.82 59.53 26.49
CA GLU A 184 -18.64 58.55 25.42
C GLU A 184 -18.97 57.16 25.98
N THR A 185 -20.09 56.58 25.54
CA THR A 185 -20.44 55.21 25.88
C THR A 185 -19.48 54.29 25.13
N GLU A 186 -18.48 53.76 25.84
CA GLU A 186 -17.68 52.63 25.38
C GLU A 186 -18.63 51.47 25.01
N GLN A 187 -18.82 51.25 23.72
CA GLN A 187 -19.50 50.07 23.21
C GLN A 187 -18.59 48.86 23.47
N LYS A 188 -18.88 48.08 24.51
CA LYS A 188 -18.23 46.79 24.73
C LYS A 188 -18.70 45.82 23.64
N HIS A 189 -17.80 45.51 22.72
CA HIS A 189 -18.05 44.50 21.69
C HIS A 189 -17.82 43.13 22.31
N LYS A 190 -18.88 42.34 22.48
CA LYS A 190 -18.72 40.96 22.96
C LYS A 190 -18.48 40.08 21.75
N ARG A 191 -17.24 39.60 21.59
CA ARG A 191 -16.93 38.62 20.55
C ARG A 191 -17.45 37.25 20.96
N ARG A 192 -18.13 36.58 20.03
CA ARG A 192 -18.63 35.21 20.20
C ARG A 192 -18.08 34.33 19.08
N ALA A 193 -17.51 33.18 19.41
CA ALA A 193 -17.06 32.22 18.40
C ALA A 193 -18.11 31.11 18.21
N VAL A 194 -18.61 30.98 16.98
CA VAL A 194 -19.58 29.93 16.60
C VAL A 194 -18.85 28.87 15.77
N PHE A 195 -18.84 27.64 16.28
CA PHE A 195 -18.26 26.49 15.58
C PHE A 195 -19.30 25.79 14.73
N HIS A 196 -18.95 25.54 13.48
CA HIS A 196 -19.75 24.80 12.53
C HIS A 196 -19.07 23.45 12.27
N TYR A 197 -19.69 22.36 12.71
CA TYR A 197 -19.21 21.00 12.48
C TYR A 197 -19.88 20.39 11.25
N ASP A 198 -19.07 19.88 10.33
CA ASP A 198 -19.58 19.12 9.20
C ASP A 198 -20.02 17.72 9.65
N ASN A 199 -21.11 17.21 9.08
CA ASN A 199 -21.48 15.80 9.24
C ASN A 199 -20.45 14.93 8.49
N VAL A 200 -19.47 14.42 9.23
CA VAL A 200 -18.35 13.63 8.69
C VAL A 200 -18.67 12.14 8.54
N GLY A 201 -19.75 11.66 9.15
CA GLY A 201 -20.11 10.24 9.13
C GLY A 201 -20.93 9.79 10.34
N ARG A 202 -21.23 8.48 10.39
CA ARG A 202 -21.94 7.81 11.48
C ARG A 202 -21.56 6.33 11.57
N ILE A 203 -21.80 5.73 12.74
CA ILE A 203 -21.75 4.27 12.94
C ILE A 203 -23.19 3.75 12.79
N LEU A 204 -23.46 2.90 11.81
CA LEU A 204 -24.76 2.21 11.70
C LEU A 204 -24.77 1.01 12.64
N GLY A 205 -25.86 0.79 13.40
CA GLY A 205 -26.14 -0.47 14.10
C GLY A 205 -26.22 -0.43 15.63
N GLY A 206 -25.83 0.66 16.30
CA GLY A 206 -25.90 0.77 17.77
C GLY A 206 -27.16 1.48 18.31
N GLU A 207 -27.51 1.22 19.57
CA GLU A 207 -28.72 1.73 20.27
C GLU A 207 -28.84 3.26 20.35
N THR A 208 -27.78 4.01 20.07
CA THR A 208 -27.75 5.49 20.22
C THR A 208 -28.06 6.27 18.94
N GLY A 209 -28.40 5.60 17.84
CA GLY A 209 -28.63 6.23 16.54
C GLY A 209 -30.07 6.64 16.26
N THR A 210 -30.71 7.45 17.10
CA THR A 210 -31.99 8.09 16.76
C THR A 210 -31.90 8.72 15.37
N GLU A 211 -32.84 8.37 14.49
CA GLU A 211 -32.98 8.89 13.14
C GLU A 211 -33.09 10.42 13.13
N GLN A 212 -31.96 11.12 13.07
CA GLN A 212 -31.93 12.47 12.52
C GLN A 212 -31.57 12.37 11.04
N LEU A 213 -32.60 12.00 10.27
CA LEU A 213 -32.64 12.10 8.83
C LEU A 213 -32.69 13.60 8.46
N ILE A 214 -31.55 14.29 8.58
CA ILE A 214 -31.46 15.70 8.19
C ILE A 214 -31.35 15.77 6.67
N SER A 215 -32.51 16.04 6.07
CA SER A 215 -32.67 16.62 4.74
C SER A 215 -31.91 17.95 4.66
N ALA A 216 -30.59 17.87 4.46
CA ALA A 216 -29.80 19.03 4.07
C ALA A 216 -30.07 19.27 2.58
N LYS A 217 -31.14 20.03 2.30
CA LYS A 217 -31.23 20.80 1.05
C LYS A 217 -29.89 21.48 0.85
N VAL A 218 -29.28 21.27 -0.32
CA VAL A 218 -28.07 21.93 -0.79
C VAL A 218 -28.34 23.45 -0.81
N GLN A 219 -28.18 24.10 0.33
CA GLN A 219 -28.04 25.55 0.40
C GLN A 219 -26.70 25.90 -0.25
N SER A 220 -26.69 27.00 -1.00
CA SER A 220 -25.56 27.48 -1.83
C SER A 220 -24.18 27.20 -1.20
N CYS A 221 -23.40 26.33 -1.86
CA CYS A 221 -22.07 25.87 -1.45
C CYS A 221 -21.11 27.04 -1.07
N SER A 222 -21.32 28.22 -1.66
CA SER A 222 -20.51 29.41 -1.43
C SER A 222 -20.50 29.91 0.02
N LYS A 223 -21.62 29.85 0.74
CA LYS A 223 -21.67 30.32 2.15
C LYS A 223 -20.93 29.39 3.11
N PHE A 224 -20.77 28.11 2.78
CA PHE A 224 -20.05 27.17 3.65
C PHE A 224 -18.53 27.22 3.43
N LEU A 225 -18.09 27.51 2.20
CA LEU A 225 -16.67 27.60 1.87
C LEU A 225 -16.01 28.89 2.38
N SER A 226 -16.79 29.94 2.68
CA SER A 226 -16.27 31.23 3.17
C SER A 226 -15.74 31.20 4.61
N HIS A 227 -16.15 30.22 5.43
CA HIS A 227 -15.70 30.13 6.82
C HIS A 227 -14.30 29.52 6.92
N PRO A 228 -13.36 30.13 7.68
CA PRO A 228 -12.03 29.56 7.89
C PRO A 228 -12.09 28.28 8.73
N PHE A 229 -11.06 27.44 8.60
CA PHE A 229 -10.89 26.28 9.47
C PHE A 229 -10.79 26.72 10.93
N ALA A 230 -11.49 26.00 11.82
CA ALA A 230 -11.39 26.24 13.25
C ALA A 230 -9.98 25.92 13.79
N LEU A 231 -9.28 24.95 13.17
CA LEU A 231 -7.94 24.56 13.57
C LEU A 231 -6.89 25.08 12.57
N PRO A 232 -6.02 26.02 12.96
CA PRO A 232 -4.89 26.40 12.13
C PRO A 232 -3.73 25.38 12.21
N PRO A 233 -2.77 25.42 11.27
CA PRO A 233 -1.45 24.80 11.47
C PRO A 233 -0.76 25.43 12.69
N PRO A 234 -0.07 24.67 13.57
CA PRO A 234 0.34 23.26 13.46
C PRO A 234 -0.67 22.22 13.96
N ALA A 235 -1.67 22.59 14.75
CA ALA A 235 -2.64 21.66 15.36
C ALA A 235 -3.33 20.78 14.30
N ARG A 236 -3.74 21.38 13.18
CA ARG A 236 -4.35 20.66 12.05
C ARG A 236 -3.42 19.64 11.42
N GLN A 237 -2.11 19.90 11.35
CA GLN A 237 -1.12 18.98 10.80
C GLN A 237 -0.93 17.76 11.72
N ALA A 238 -0.94 17.97 13.03
CA ALA A 238 -0.90 16.89 14.02
C ALA A 238 -2.16 16.02 13.93
N LEU A 239 -3.35 16.61 13.86
CA LEU A 239 -4.59 15.84 13.70
C LEU A 239 -4.69 15.09 12.37
N LEU A 240 -4.14 15.65 11.28
CA LEU A 240 -4.02 14.91 10.01
C LEU A 240 -3.12 13.68 10.17
N ASN A 241 -2.04 13.76 10.95
CA ASN A 241 -1.21 12.60 11.26
C ASN A 241 -1.96 11.56 12.10
N VAL A 242 -2.69 11.99 13.13
CA VAL A 242 -3.56 11.11 13.93
C VAL A 242 -4.57 10.40 13.02
N ALA A 243 -5.27 11.13 12.15
CA ALA A 243 -6.23 10.55 11.22
C ALA A 243 -5.59 9.56 10.23
N LEU A 244 -4.39 9.89 9.72
CA LEU A 244 -3.64 8.99 8.84
C LEU A 244 -3.14 7.74 9.57
N HIS A 245 -2.79 7.84 10.86
CA HIS A 245 -2.43 6.69 11.68
C HIS A 245 -3.64 5.76 11.85
N LEU A 246 -4.77 6.31 12.31
CA LEU A 246 -6.01 5.56 12.55
C LEU A 246 -6.59 4.90 11.27
N VAL A 247 -6.48 5.56 10.12
CA VAL A 247 -7.15 5.11 8.88
C VAL A 247 -6.17 4.56 7.82
N GLY A 248 -4.88 4.90 7.88
CA GLY A 248 -3.98 4.87 6.72
C GLY A 248 -2.60 4.21 6.89
N ASP A 249 -2.10 3.94 8.10
CA ASP A 249 -0.71 3.45 8.24
C ASP A 249 -0.53 1.96 7.90
N LYS A 250 0.61 1.60 7.27
CA LYS A 250 0.98 0.27 6.75
C LYS A 250 0.97 -0.82 7.83
N LYS A 251 1.12 -0.46 9.10
CA LYS A 251 1.30 -1.37 10.24
C LYS A 251 0.05 -1.56 11.12
N ASP A 252 -1.04 -0.82 10.88
CA ASP A 252 -2.16 -0.67 11.83
C ASP A 252 -3.44 -1.46 11.52
N THR A 253 -4.25 -1.65 12.58
CA THR A 253 -5.44 -2.53 12.71
C THR A 253 -6.51 -2.36 11.65
N LEU A 254 -6.77 -1.15 11.15
CA LEU A 254 -7.83 -0.92 10.16
C LEU A 254 -7.33 -0.88 8.72
N ARG A 255 -6.03 -0.87 8.42
CA ARG A 255 -5.55 -0.91 7.02
C ARG A 255 -5.68 -2.33 6.47
N GLY A 256 -6.56 -2.51 5.48
CA GLY A 256 -6.94 -3.82 4.95
C GLY A 256 -8.30 -4.32 5.44
N VAL A 257 -8.80 -3.80 6.57
CA VAL A 257 -10.17 -4.06 7.05
C VAL A 257 -11.13 -3.15 6.27
N SER A 258 -12.12 -3.75 5.61
CA SER A 258 -13.20 -3.01 4.96
C SER A 258 -14.36 -2.80 5.94
N ASN A 259 -15.31 -1.92 5.60
CA ASN A 259 -16.61 -1.81 6.29
C ASN A 259 -17.33 -3.13 6.52
N SER A 260 -17.07 -4.13 5.69
CA SER A 260 -17.63 -5.48 5.79
C SER A 260 -16.86 -6.41 6.73
N ALA A 261 -15.63 -6.06 7.12
CA ALA A 261 -14.78 -6.79 8.05
C ALA A 261 -14.71 -6.15 9.45
N ILE A 262 -15.28 -4.96 9.64
CA ILE A 262 -15.59 -4.42 10.96
C ILE A 262 -16.82 -5.20 11.45
N VAL A 263 -16.57 -6.27 12.20
CA VAL A 263 -17.61 -7.00 12.91
C VAL A 263 -17.58 -6.45 14.34
N MET A 264 -18.26 -5.32 14.57
CA MET A 264 -18.75 -5.08 15.93
C MET A 264 -19.91 -6.05 16.12
N LEU A 265 -19.81 -6.92 17.11
CA LEU A 265 -20.97 -7.63 17.63
C LEU A 265 -21.50 -6.75 18.75
N ASP A 266 -22.71 -6.20 18.59
CA ASP A 266 -23.47 -5.78 19.77
C ASP A 266 -23.86 -7.02 20.59
N ASP A 267 -24.34 -6.83 21.82
CA ASP A 267 -24.84 -7.92 22.68
C ASP A 267 -25.93 -8.77 21.99
N ASP A 268 -26.60 -8.21 20.98
CA ASP A 268 -27.62 -8.85 20.12
C ASP A 268 -27.07 -9.47 18.82
N GLY A 269 -25.77 -9.38 18.54
CA GLY A 269 -25.13 -9.91 17.34
C GLY A 269 -25.34 -9.11 16.04
N SER A 270 -25.86 -7.88 16.12
CA SER A 270 -25.99 -6.97 14.99
C SER A 270 -24.60 -6.46 14.54
N ARG A 271 -24.41 -6.26 13.22
CA ARG A 271 -23.13 -5.80 12.64
C ARG A 271 -23.11 -4.29 12.49
N GLN A 272 -22.18 -3.60 13.16
CA GLN A 272 -22.01 -2.16 12.97
C GLN A 272 -21.09 -1.80 11.80
N ARG A 273 -21.34 -0.65 11.14
CA ARG A 273 -20.55 -0.16 10.00
C ARG A 273 -20.20 1.32 10.12
N LEU A 274 -18.93 1.67 9.88
CA LEU A 274 -18.48 3.06 9.79
C LEU A 274 -18.82 3.65 8.42
N MET A 275 -19.69 4.65 8.38
CA MET A 275 -20.01 5.38 7.16
C MET A 275 -19.45 6.79 7.22
N LEU A 276 -18.59 7.16 6.26
CA LEU A 276 -18.02 8.49 6.14
C LEU A 276 -18.70 9.31 5.03
N SER A 277 -18.86 10.60 5.29
CA SER A 277 -19.44 11.56 4.35
C SER A 277 -18.41 12.07 3.36
N HIS A 278 -18.55 11.69 2.09
CA HIS A 278 -17.68 12.20 1.02
C HIS A 278 -17.81 13.73 0.85
N CYS A 279 -18.98 14.31 1.13
CA CYS A 279 -19.23 15.75 1.01
C CYS A 279 -18.45 16.57 2.04
N ALA A 280 -18.31 16.09 3.27
CA ALA A 280 -17.51 16.77 4.30
C ALA A 280 -16.03 16.81 3.90
N LEU A 281 -15.49 15.67 3.46
CA LEU A 281 -14.12 15.57 2.98
C LEU A 281 -13.87 16.37 1.70
N LEU A 282 -14.85 16.46 0.80
CA LEU A 282 -14.78 17.33 -0.38
C LEU A 282 -14.70 18.80 0.02
N ARG A 283 -15.53 19.26 0.95
CA ARG A 283 -15.47 20.64 1.46
C ARG A 283 -14.14 20.92 2.17
N MET A 284 -13.63 19.97 2.94
CA MET A 284 -12.28 20.06 3.52
C MET A 284 -11.21 20.21 2.43
N LEU A 285 -11.28 19.42 1.35
CA LEU A 285 -10.34 19.52 0.24
C LEU A 285 -10.44 20.87 -0.46
N LEU A 286 -11.64 21.33 -0.80
CA LEU A 286 -11.86 22.62 -1.47
C LEU A 286 -11.36 23.79 -0.63
N ARG A 287 -11.57 23.80 0.69
CA ARG A 287 -11.00 24.84 1.57
C ARG A 287 -9.46 24.75 1.67
N THR A 288 -8.88 23.56 1.51
CA THR A 288 -7.41 23.37 1.56
C THR A 288 -6.75 23.73 0.23
N ALA A 289 -7.45 23.51 -0.88
CA ALA A 289 -7.03 23.83 -2.24
C ALA A 289 -8.17 24.55 -2.99
N PRO A 290 -8.43 25.84 -2.71
CA PRO A 290 -9.54 26.61 -3.30
C PRO A 290 -9.50 26.67 -4.82
N TYR A 291 -8.30 26.59 -5.41
CA TYR A 291 -8.09 26.54 -6.86
C TYR A 291 -8.60 25.26 -7.55
N LEU A 292 -9.15 24.30 -6.80
CA LEU A 292 -9.98 23.24 -7.35
C LEU A 292 -11.40 23.75 -7.67
N ASP A 293 -11.84 24.88 -7.16
CA ASP A 293 -13.09 25.51 -7.60
C ASP A 293 -12.85 26.29 -8.90
N GLU A 294 -13.75 26.14 -9.87
CA GLU A 294 -13.69 26.88 -11.14
C GLU A 294 -14.05 28.35 -10.95
N HIS A 295 -14.73 28.68 -9.86
CA HIS A 295 -15.23 30.01 -9.56
C HIS A 295 -14.24 30.86 -8.74
N ASP A 296 -13.20 30.25 -8.17
CA ASP A 296 -12.23 30.91 -7.31
C ASP A 296 -10.86 30.98 -8.01
N LEU A 297 -10.63 32.08 -8.72
CA LEU A 297 -9.45 32.31 -9.59
C LEU A 297 -8.20 32.74 -8.80
N ASP A 298 -8.18 32.56 -7.48
CA ASP A 298 -7.08 33.04 -6.66
C ASP A 298 -5.73 32.44 -7.11
N VAL A 299 -4.73 33.31 -7.12
CA VAL A 299 -3.35 32.98 -7.49
C VAL A 299 -2.89 31.86 -6.55
N PRO A 300 -2.45 30.70 -7.06
CA PRO A 300 -2.00 29.60 -6.24
C PRO A 300 -0.86 30.13 -5.38
N PRO A 301 -0.74 29.69 -4.11
CA PRO A 301 0.43 30.04 -3.34
C PRO A 301 1.66 29.64 -4.17
N LYS A 302 2.51 30.63 -4.50
CA LYS A 302 3.84 30.36 -5.05
C LYS A 302 4.46 29.29 -4.15
N GLU A 303 5.18 28.33 -4.73
CA GLU A 303 5.69 27.07 -4.15
C GLU A 303 6.48 27.18 -2.82
N ALA A 304 6.58 28.35 -2.21
CA ALA A 304 7.35 28.67 -1.03
C ALA A 304 6.75 28.23 0.32
N ASN A 305 5.47 27.82 0.42
CA ASN A 305 4.91 27.43 1.73
C ASN A 305 4.87 25.90 1.91
N ARG A 306 6.04 25.32 2.28
CA ARG A 306 6.24 23.87 2.52
C ARG A 306 5.13 23.25 3.38
N THR A 307 4.67 23.97 4.40
CA THR A 307 3.61 23.55 5.32
C THR A 307 2.26 23.36 4.62
N ARG A 308 1.85 24.28 3.73
CA ARG A 308 0.59 24.16 2.97
C ARG A 308 0.62 22.95 2.02
N SER A 309 1.76 22.71 1.37
CA SER A 309 1.96 21.53 0.50
C SER A 309 1.88 20.22 1.30
N SER A 310 2.47 20.18 2.50
CA SER A 310 2.41 19.04 3.41
C SER A 310 0.97 18.74 3.87
N VAL A 311 0.23 19.76 4.31
CA VAL A 311 -1.18 19.64 4.72
C VAL A 311 -2.06 19.13 3.56
N LEU A 312 -1.85 19.64 2.34
CA LEU A 312 -2.58 19.17 1.16
C LEU A 312 -2.29 17.70 0.84
N LYS A 313 -1.01 17.29 0.81
CA LYS A 313 -0.61 15.90 0.57
C LYS A 313 -1.23 14.94 1.60
N LYS A 314 -1.18 15.32 2.89
CA LYS A 314 -1.78 14.54 3.98
C LYS A 314 -3.30 14.45 3.85
N SER A 315 -3.97 15.55 3.51
CA SER A 315 -5.42 15.59 3.28
C SER A 315 -5.84 14.68 2.12
N VAL A 316 -5.11 14.71 1.00
CA VAL A 316 -5.33 13.82 -0.15
C VAL A 316 -5.14 12.36 0.23
N ASN A 317 -4.08 12.03 0.98
CA ASN A 317 -3.85 10.67 1.46
C ASN A 317 -4.95 10.19 2.40
N LEU A 318 -5.43 11.07 3.30
CA LEU A 318 -6.54 10.77 4.20
C LEU A 318 -7.82 10.45 3.41
N ILE A 319 -8.17 11.27 2.42
CA ILE A 319 -9.33 11.03 1.54
C ILE A 319 -9.22 9.67 0.84
N ARG A 320 -8.04 9.35 0.30
CA ARG A 320 -7.78 8.05 -0.35
C ARG A 320 -7.94 6.87 0.60
N SER A 321 -7.60 7.04 1.88
CA SER A 321 -7.77 6.01 2.91
C SER A 321 -9.22 5.90 3.40
N CYS A 322 -9.97 7.01 3.37
CA CYS A 322 -11.38 7.08 3.78
C CYS A 322 -12.36 6.52 2.74
N ARG A 323 -11.99 6.44 1.46
CA ARG A 323 -12.89 6.06 0.36
C ARG A 323 -13.60 4.70 0.48
N ARG A 324 -13.04 3.79 1.27
CA ARG A 324 -13.61 2.46 1.54
C ARG A 324 -14.76 2.49 2.56
N PHE A 325 -14.91 3.62 3.26
CA PHE A 325 -15.94 3.88 4.25
C PHE A 325 -17.10 4.74 3.71
N PHE A 326 -17.06 5.16 2.44
CA PHE A 326 -18.14 5.97 1.86
C PHE A 326 -19.44 5.19 1.71
N ASP A 327 -20.56 5.91 1.76
CA ASP A 327 -21.91 5.36 1.65
C ASP A 327 -22.15 4.67 0.30
N GLN A 328 -22.30 3.35 0.33
CA GLN A 328 -22.61 2.50 -0.84
C GLN A 328 -24.07 2.03 -0.86
N GLY A 329 -24.94 2.53 0.03
CA GLY A 329 -26.39 2.28 -0.04
C GLY A 329 -26.86 0.88 0.39
N GLY A 330 -26.12 0.18 1.24
CA GLY A 330 -26.57 -1.10 1.82
C GLY A 330 -26.95 -0.97 3.29
N THR A 331 -28.25 -0.83 3.59
CA THR A 331 -28.75 -1.07 4.95
C THR A 331 -28.93 -2.58 5.16
N VAL A 332 -28.92 -3.03 6.42
CA VAL A 332 -29.19 -4.44 6.78
C VAL A 332 -30.69 -4.76 6.67
N GLU A 333 -31.55 -3.73 6.67
CA GLU A 333 -33.02 -3.88 6.61
C GLU A 333 -33.59 -3.88 5.19
N ASP A 334 -32.88 -3.30 4.20
CA ASP A 334 -33.35 -3.22 2.81
C ASP A 334 -33.31 -4.56 2.05
N ASP A 335 -32.61 -5.57 2.57
CA ASP A 335 -32.62 -6.94 2.01
C ASP A 335 -34.01 -7.58 2.13
N ALA A 336 -34.88 -7.10 3.03
CA ALA A 336 -36.26 -7.58 3.18
C ALA A 336 -37.26 -6.94 2.19
N ALA A 337 -36.93 -5.80 1.55
CA ALA A 337 -37.87 -5.01 0.74
C ALA A 337 -37.57 -5.01 -0.78
N GLY A 338 -36.50 -5.68 -1.24
CA GLY A 338 -36.30 -6.01 -2.66
C GLY A 338 -36.06 -4.83 -3.61
N LYS A 339 -35.78 -3.61 -3.11
CA LYS A 339 -35.40 -2.44 -3.93
C LYS A 339 -34.25 -1.67 -3.29
N SER A 340 -33.06 -2.27 -3.24
CA SER A 340 -31.85 -1.50 -2.89
C SER A 340 -31.43 -0.65 -4.08
N VAL A 341 -31.47 0.68 -3.97
CA VAL A 341 -30.69 1.56 -4.85
C VAL A 341 -29.26 1.57 -4.33
N GLY A 342 -28.50 0.52 -4.66
CA GLY A 342 -27.09 0.40 -4.31
C GLY A 342 -26.24 1.51 -4.96
N ASP A 343 -25.06 1.75 -4.37
CA ASP A 343 -24.01 2.65 -4.88
C ASP A 343 -24.38 4.13 -4.91
N ARG A 344 -25.19 4.61 -3.96
CA ARG A 344 -25.67 6.00 -3.89
C ARG A 344 -24.57 7.05 -4.09
N THR A 345 -23.47 6.97 -3.33
CA THR A 345 -22.35 7.93 -3.46
C THR A 345 -21.71 7.86 -4.84
N ALA A 346 -21.46 6.65 -5.36
CA ALA A 346 -20.80 6.47 -6.65
C ALA A 346 -21.67 6.99 -7.81
N ARG A 347 -22.98 6.75 -7.76
CA ARG A 347 -23.97 7.25 -8.73
C ARG A 347 -24.07 8.78 -8.65
N GLN A 348 -24.15 9.35 -7.45
CA GLN A 348 -24.17 10.80 -7.25
C GLN A 348 -22.92 11.48 -7.82
N LEU A 349 -21.73 11.00 -7.44
CA LEU A 349 -20.45 11.53 -7.94
C LEU A 349 -20.33 11.42 -9.46
N TRP A 350 -20.67 10.27 -10.03
CA TRP A 350 -20.65 10.10 -11.49
C TRP A 350 -21.62 11.06 -12.17
N SER A 351 -22.85 11.20 -11.67
CA SER A 351 -23.84 12.11 -12.26
C SER A 351 -23.40 13.57 -12.26
N SER A 352 -22.69 14.01 -11.21
CA SER A 352 -22.18 15.39 -11.13
C SER A 352 -20.96 15.65 -11.99
N LEU A 353 -20.10 14.65 -12.21
CA LEU A 353 -18.80 14.81 -12.87
C LEU A 353 -18.80 14.38 -14.36
N ARG A 354 -19.79 13.58 -14.77
CA ARG A 354 -19.86 12.98 -16.11
C ARG A 354 -19.80 14.01 -17.23
N ASN A 355 -20.53 15.12 -17.12
CA ASN A 355 -20.61 16.11 -18.20
C ASN A 355 -19.24 16.76 -18.46
N ASP A 356 -18.48 17.04 -17.41
CA ASP A 356 -17.13 17.60 -17.53
C ASP A 356 -16.15 16.61 -18.18
N LEU A 357 -16.26 15.33 -17.82
CA LEU A 357 -15.43 14.26 -18.39
C LEU A 357 -15.77 13.96 -19.86
N GLN A 358 -17.06 14.02 -20.24
CA GLN A 358 -17.52 13.67 -21.58
C GLN A 358 -17.39 14.82 -22.58
N TYR A 359 -17.77 16.03 -22.18
CA TYR A 359 -17.98 17.14 -23.12
C TYR A 359 -16.99 18.29 -22.96
N HIS A 360 -16.34 18.44 -21.80
CA HIS A 360 -15.41 19.55 -21.51
C HIS A 360 -13.92 19.16 -21.61
N THR A 361 -13.58 18.30 -22.57
CA THR A 361 -12.24 17.71 -22.76
C THR A 361 -11.15 18.71 -23.20
N HIS A 362 -11.57 19.92 -23.58
CA HIS A 362 -10.71 21.06 -23.91
C HIS A 362 -10.49 22.03 -22.74
N SER A 363 -11.16 21.79 -21.60
CA SER A 363 -11.12 22.63 -20.39
C SER A 363 -10.37 21.92 -19.26
N ASN A 364 -9.87 22.69 -18.29
CA ASN A 364 -9.33 22.13 -17.04
C ASN A 364 -10.40 21.42 -16.18
N SER A 365 -11.67 21.67 -16.46
CA SER A 365 -12.81 21.04 -15.78
C SER A 365 -12.78 19.52 -15.88
N CYS A 366 -12.39 18.96 -17.03
CA CYS A 366 -12.28 17.50 -17.20
C CYS A 366 -11.19 16.88 -16.30
N PHE A 367 -10.02 17.53 -16.18
CA PHE A 367 -8.94 17.07 -15.31
C PHE A 367 -9.33 17.13 -13.83
N ARG A 368 -9.99 18.22 -13.44
CA ARG A 368 -10.56 18.37 -12.10
C ARG A 368 -11.56 17.25 -11.83
N ALA A 369 -12.50 17.04 -12.73
CA ALA A 369 -13.54 16.02 -12.58
C ALA A 369 -12.92 14.63 -12.44
N LEU A 370 -11.86 14.31 -13.20
CA LEU A 370 -11.18 13.02 -13.07
C LEU A 370 -10.46 12.88 -11.74
N ILE A 371 -9.83 13.95 -11.23
CA ILE A 371 -9.19 13.94 -9.90
C ILE A 371 -10.22 13.72 -8.81
N LEU A 372 -11.35 14.44 -8.86
CA LEU A 372 -12.44 14.27 -7.91
C LEU A 372 -13.01 12.86 -7.96
N LEU A 373 -13.22 12.31 -9.16
CA LEU A 373 -13.64 10.92 -9.34
C LEU A 373 -12.59 9.98 -8.73
N TYR A 374 -11.31 10.14 -9.06
CA TYR A 374 -10.24 9.30 -8.56
C TYR A 374 -10.09 9.31 -7.02
N LEU A 375 -10.31 10.46 -6.38
CA LEU A 375 -10.20 10.62 -4.93
C LEU A 375 -11.45 10.12 -4.19
N PHE A 376 -12.63 10.47 -4.70
CA PHE A 376 -13.89 10.29 -3.97
C PHE A 376 -14.72 9.09 -4.41
N HIS A 377 -14.43 8.49 -5.57
CA HIS A 377 -15.17 7.30 -6.01
C HIS A 377 -14.97 6.15 -4.99
N PRO A 378 -16.08 5.58 -4.45
CA PRO A 378 -15.99 4.50 -3.47
C PRO A 378 -15.19 3.31 -4.00
N SER A 379 -14.39 2.67 -3.13
CA SER A 379 -13.58 1.52 -3.57
C SER A 379 -14.39 0.30 -3.94
N LYS A 380 -15.54 0.12 -3.29
CA LYS A 380 -16.43 -1.01 -3.52
C LYS A 380 -17.70 -0.45 -4.15
N CYS A 381 -18.06 -0.92 -5.33
CA CYS A 381 -19.36 -0.66 -5.93
C CYS A 381 -19.88 -1.99 -6.48
N SER A 382 -21.19 -2.09 -6.68
CA SER A 382 -21.79 -3.29 -7.27
C SER A 382 -21.27 -3.56 -8.69
N SER A 383 -21.32 -4.84 -9.09
CA SER A 383 -21.03 -5.25 -10.46
C SER A 383 -21.98 -4.59 -11.47
N GLU A 384 -23.23 -4.33 -11.07
CA GLU A 384 -24.25 -3.65 -11.89
C GLU A 384 -23.82 -2.21 -12.20
N TYR A 385 -23.48 -1.44 -11.17
CA TYR A 385 -23.00 -0.06 -11.35
C TYR A 385 -21.78 -0.01 -12.27
N TYR A 386 -20.78 -0.86 -12.04
CA TYR A 386 -19.60 -0.89 -12.91
C TYR A 386 -19.93 -1.35 -14.34
N GLY A 387 -20.87 -2.29 -14.50
CA GLY A 387 -21.37 -2.70 -15.82
C GLY A 387 -21.95 -1.53 -16.62
N GLU A 388 -22.66 -0.62 -15.94
CA GLU A 388 -23.22 0.61 -16.56
C GLU A 388 -22.13 1.64 -16.90
N VAL A 389 -21.19 1.92 -15.98
CA VAL A 389 -20.26 3.05 -16.14
C VAL A 389 -18.98 2.72 -16.89
N LEU A 390 -18.52 1.47 -16.91
CA LEU A 390 -17.24 1.10 -17.54
C LEU A 390 -17.17 1.42 -19.04
N PRO A 391 -18.21 1.17 -19.86
CA PRO A 391 -18.21 1.61 -21.26
C PRO A 391 -18.07 3.12 -21.39
N LEU A 392 -18.79 3.88 -20.56
CA LEU A 392 -18.74 5.34 -20.55
C LEU A 392 -17.36 5.86 -20.10
N TRP A 393 -16.73 5.17 -19.14
CA TRP A 393 -15.37 5.48 -18.69
C TRP A 393 -14.35 5.25 -19.80
N MET A 394 -14.52 4.17 -20.60
CA MET A 394 -13.66 3.91 -21.76
C MET A 394 -13.79 5.01 -22.81
N ASP A 395 -15.01 5.48 -23.07
CA ASP A 395 -15.24 6.61 -23.98
C ASP A 395 -14.61 7.90 -23.45
N CYS A 396 -14.78 8.19 -22.15
CA CYS A 396 -14.14 9.35 -21.52
C CYS A 396 -12.62 9.26 -21.62
N TRP A 397 -12.02 8.10 -21.33
CA TRP A 397 -10.57 7.93 -21.41
C TRP A 397 -10.04 8.29 -22.80
N ARG A 398 -10.71 7.80 -23.86
CA ARG A 398 -10.31 8.03 -25.25
C ARG A 398 -10.46 9.48 -25.73
N ASN A 399 -11.10 10.35 -24.95
CA ASN A 399 -11.27 11.75 -25.34
C ASN A 399 -9.98 12.58 -25.26
N ILE A 400 -8.98 12.12 -24.50
CA ILE A 400 -7.71 12.83 -24.33
C ILE A 400 -6.57 11.90 -24.70
N ASP A 401 -5.97 12.18 -25.86
CA ASP A 401 -4.80 11.46 -26.31
C ASP A 401 -3.51 11.99 -25.66
N ARG A 402 -2.58 11.07 -25.39
CA ARG A 402 -1.19 11.37 -25.02
C ARG A 402 -1.08 12.26 -23.78
N CYS A 403 -1.79 11.89 -22.72
CA CYS A 403 -1.69 12.51 -21.40
C CYS A 403 -1.44 11.44 -20.33
N PRO A 404 -0.19 11.20 -19.93
CA PRO A 404 0.14 10.13 -18.99
C PRO A 404 -0.57 10.23 -17.64
N GLU A 405 -0.82 11.45 -17.15
CA GLU A 405 -1.56 11.67 -15.90
C GLU A 405 -3.03 11.25 -16.04
N TRP A 406 -3.65 11.55 -17.19
CA TRP A 406 -5.00 11.12 -17.55
C TRP A 406 -5.07 9.59 -17.64
N ASP A 407 -4.15 9.00 -18.40
CA ASP A 407 -4.03 7.56 -18.60
C ASP A 407 -3.86 6.83 -17.27
N TYR A 408 -2.97 7.33 -16.40
CA TYR A 408 -2.73 6.75 -15.09
C TYR A 408 -3.98 6.71 -14.23
N LEU A 409 -4.68 7.85 -14.09
CA LEU A 409 -5.87 7.91 -13.23
C LEU A 409 -6.95 6.97 -13.73
N TRP A 410 -7.17 6.89 -15.05
CA TRP A 410 -8.09 5.90 -15.63
C TRP A 410 -7.65 4.47 -15.35
N MET A 411 -6.37 4.14 -15.56
CA MET A 411 -5.85 2.81 -15.22
C MET A 411 -6.10 2.45 -13.75
N VAL A 412 -5.91 3.39 -12.81
CA VAL A 412 -6.24 3.13 -11.40
C VAL A 412 -7.74 2.88 -11.22
N MET A 413 -8.60 3.64 -11.88
CA MET A 413 -10.05 3.45 -11.81
C MET A 413 -10.49 2.09 -12.37
N PHE A 414 -9.97 1.67 -13.52
CA PHE A 414 -10.23 0.35 -14.10
C PHE A 414 -9.69 -0.78 -13.20
N SER A 415 -8.51 -0.59 -12.58
CA SER A 415 -7.93 -1.58 -11.67
C SER A 415 -8.80 -1.80 -10.43
N ARG A 416 -9.41 -0.73 -9.90
CA ARG A 416 -10.39 -0.83 -8.80
C ARG A 416 -11.66 -1.55 -9.25
N ALA A 417 -12.24 -1.13 -10.37
CA ALA A 417 -13.48 -1.72 -10.89
C ALA A 417 -13.35 -3.21 -11.21
N ARG A 418 -12.18 -3.64 -11.70
CA ARG A 418 -11.89 -5.03 -12.07
C ARG A 418 -12.08 -6.03 -10.93
N LYS A 419 -11.88 -5.59 -9.68
CA LYS A 419 -12.11 -6.43 -8.48
C LYS A 419 -13.58 -6.82 -8.29
N HIS A 420 -14.48 -6.01 -8.81
CA HIS A 420 -15.93 -6.12 -8.62
C HIS A 420 -16.69 -6.57 -9.87
N VAL A 421 -16.02 -6.67 -11.02
CA VAL A 421 -16.63 -7.15 -12.26
C VAL A 421 -15.90 -8.42 -12.73
N PRO A 422 -16.45 -9.61 -12.45
CA PRO A 422 -15.87 -10.85 -12.92
C PRO A 422 -16.08 -11.02 -14.43
N ILE A 423 -15.22 -11.81 -15.08
CA ILE A 423 -15.33 -12.10 -16.52
C ILE A 423 -16.24 -13.32 -16.74
N LYS A 424 -17.54 -13.14 -16.47
CA LYS A 424 -18.55 -14.21 -16.65
C LYS A 424 -19.25 -14.05 -17.99
N ASP A 425 -19.85 -12.89 -18.20
CA ASP A 425 -20.75 -12.64 -19.33
C ASP A 425 -20.01 -12.07 -20.55
N ALA A 426 -20.57 -12.26 -21.74
CA ALA A 426 -20.02 -11.74 -22.99
C ALA A 426 -19.77 -10.22 -22.94
N THR A 427 -20.65 -9.46 -22.28
CA THR A 427 -20.52 -8.00 -22.10
C THR A 427 -19.28 -7.65 -21.27
N SER A 428 -19.10 -8.30 -20.12
CA SER A 428 -17.92 -8.09 -19.26
C SER A 428 -16.61 -8.43 -20.01
N ARG A 429 -16.62 -9.53 -20.76
CA ARG A 429 -15.48 -9.98 -21.58
C ARG A 429 -15.15 -8.98 -22.68
N ALA A 430 -16.16 -8.42 -23.35
CA ALA A 430 -15.98 -7.41 -24.37
C ALA A 430 -15.35 -6.11 -23.81
N ILE A 431 -15.78 -5.67 -22.61
CA ILE A 431 -15.22 -4.49 -21.94
C ILE A 431 -13.73 -4.70 -21.65
N TRP A 432 -13.37 -5.82 -21.00
CA TRP A 432 -11.98 -6.10 -20.63
C TRP A 432 -11.08 -6.40 -21.85
N SER A 433 -11.61 -7.04 -22.90
CA SER A 433 -10.91 -7.22 -24.18
C SER A 433 -10.63 -5.86 -24.85
N THR A 434 -11.62 -4.95 -24.83
CA THR A 434 -11.48 -3.60 -25.37
C THR A 434 -10.45 -2.78 -24.59
N LEU A 435 -10.47 -2.87 -23.25
CA LEU A 435 -9.48 -2.25 -22.38
C LEU A 435 -8.08 -2.78 -22.70
N ARG A 436 -7.90 -4.11 -22.73
CA ARG A 436 -6.60 -4.74 -23.02
C ARG A 436 -6.04 -4.31 -24.37
N LYS A 437 -6.88 -4.30 -25.43
CA LYS A 437 -6.49 -3.85 -26.77
C LYS A 437 -6.08 -2.37 -26.75
N HIS A 438 -6.82 -1.53 -26.03
CA HIS A 438 -6.44 -0.13 -25.84
C HIS A 438 -5.08 -0.01 -25.13
N LEU A 439 -4.88 -0.68 -23.99
CA LEU A 439 -3.60 -0.68 -23.26
C LEU A 439 -2.43 -1.08 -24.14
N LEU A 440 -2.53 -2.21 -24.85
CA LEU A 440 -1.46 -2.71 -25.72
C LEU A 440 -1.19 -1.79 -26.92
N SER A 441 -2.25 -1.19 -27.50
CA SER A 441 -2.09 -0.21 -28.58
C SER A 441 -1.36 1.06 -28.13
N SER A 442 -1.65 1.52 -26.91
CA SER A 442 -1.04 2.69 -26.29
C SER A 442 0.37 2.42 -25.74
N CYS A 443 0.72 1.16 -25.44
CA CYS A 443 2.05 0.77 -24.97
C CYS A 443 3.18 1.23 -25.91
N LYS A 444 2.94 1.28 -27.22
CA LYS A 444 3.94 1.82 -28.17
C LYS A 444 4.35 3.25 -27.79
N TYR A 445 3.38 4.08 -27.43
CA TYR A 445 3.61 5.47 -27.02
C TYR A 445 4.21 5.53 -25.62
N TRP A 446 3.61 4.86 -24.63
CA TRP A 446 4.08 4.92 -23.24
C TRP A 446 5.47 4.33 -23.03
N LEU A 447 5.83 3.28 -23.79
CA LEU A 447 7.15 2.64 -23.74
C LEU A 447 8.13 3.23 -24.76
N GLN A 448 7.73 4.28 -25.48
CA GLN A 448 8.55 5.04 -26.42
C GLN A 448 9.19 4.20 -27.53
N ILE A 449 8.48 3.19 -28.01
CA ILE A 449 9.01 2.23 -28.98
C ILE A 449 9.09 2.92 -30.36
N PRO A 450 10.28 3.04 -30.97
CA PRO A 450 10.41 3.70 -32.26
C PRO A 450 9.89 2.78 -33.36
N VAL A 451 8.94 3.27 -34.16
CA VAL A 451 8.39 2.53 -35.30
C VAL A 451 8.45 3.43 -36.52
N GLY A 452 9.42 3.18 -37.41
CA GLY A 452 9.54 3.85 -38.71
C GLY A 452 9.85 5.36 -38.62
N GLY A 453 11.11 5.71 -38.31
CA GLY A 453 11.61 7.10 -38.35
C GLY A 453 12.17 7.59 -37.01
N VAL A 454 12.94 8.68 -37.05
CA VAL A 454 13.54 9.32 -35.87
C VAL A 454 12.45 10.06 -35.11
N SER A 455 11.81 9.41 -34.14
CA SER A 455 10.95 10.11 -33.19
C SER A 455 11.81 11.08 -32.37
N THR A 456 11.52 12.38 -32.47
CA THR A 456 12.17 13.42 -31.66
C THR A 456 11.66 13.46 -30.22
N ASP A 457 10.59 12.70 -29.92
CA ASP A 457 9.99 12.63 -28.60
C ASP A 457 10.77 11.66 -27.70
N LYS A 458 11.77 12.21 -27.00
CA LYS A 458 12.65 11.47 -26.08
C LYS A 458 12.10 11.37 -24.65
N SER A 459 10.91 11.89 -24.37
CA SER A 459 10.44 12.05 -22.99
C SER A 459 9.57 10.86 -22.55
N PHE A 460 10.12 10.04 -21.65
CA PHE A 460 9.42 8.90 -21.02
C PHE A 460 8.15 9.45 -20.40
N PRO A 461 6.92 8.96 -20.66
CA PRO A 461 5.65 9.68 -20.45
C PRO A 461 5.79 10.97 -19.62
N HIS A 462 6.30 12.03 -20.25
CA HIS A 462 6.63 13.28 -19.57
C HIS A 462 5.90 14.39 -20.29
N ALA A 463 5.18 15.15 -19.49
CA ALA A 463 4.39 16.32 -19.81
C ALA A 463 5.09 17.49 -20.54
N LYS A 464 6.36 17.39 -20.94
CA LYS A 464 7.17 18.52 -21.43
C LYS A 464 7.61 18.43 -22.89
N SER A 465 7.18 17.40 -23.62
CA SER A 465 7.43 17.34 -25.06
C SER A 465 6.46 18.27 -25.82
N PRO A 466 6.89 18.91 -26.92
CA PRO A 466 5.97 19.62 -27.81
C PRO A 466 4.91 18.63 -28.33
N GLY A 467 3.64 18.84 -27.97
CA GLY A 467 2.52 17.99 -28.38
C GLY A 467 1.97 17.02 -27.32
N THR A 468 2.58 16.89 -26.13
CA THR A 468 2.01 16.11 -25.02
C THR A 468 1.09 16.97 -24.16
N ARG A 469 -0.16 16.53 -23.97
CA ARG A 469 -1.08 17.17 -23.02
C ARG A 469 -0.65 16.77 -21.62
N SER A 470 -0.75 17.70 -20.67
CA SER A 470 -0.46 17.40 -19.27
C SER A 470 -1.39 18.13 -18.35
N PHE A 471 -1.54 17.59 -17.15
CA PHE A 471 -2.32 18.25 -16.12
C PHE A 471 -1.69 19.61 -15.77
N PRO A 472 -2.49 20.64 -15.51
CA PRO A 472 -2.01 21.86 -14.87
C PRO A 472 -1.17 21.52 -13.63
N VAL A 473 -0.03 22.18 -13.44
CA VAL A 473 0.92 21.91 -12.34
C VAL A 473 0.21 21.85 -10.97
N ARG A 474 -0.79 22.74 -10.77
CA ARG A 474 -1.61 22.81 -9.55
C ARG A 474 -2.38 21.53 -9.24
N LEU A 475 -2.83 20.83 -10.27
CA LEU A 475 -3.62 19.60 -10.17
C LEU A 475 -2.75 18.35 -9.97
N LYS A 476 -1.51 18.37 -10.47
CA LYS A 476 -0.58 17.25 -10.33
C LYS A 476 -0.25 16.93 -8.87
N ALA A 477 -0.08 17.97 -8.04
CA ALA A 477 0.14 17.80 -6.60
C ALA A 477 -0.99 17.02 -5.91
N ILE A 478 -2.23 17.17 -6.37
CA ILE A 478 -3.43 16.53 -5.81
C ILE A 478 -3.59 15.10 -6.34
N ALA A 479 -3.21 14.87 -7.61
CA ALA A 479 -3.10 13.54 -8.18
C ALA A 479 -1.98 12.70 -7.51
N GLY A 480 -1.15 13.30 -6.66
CA GLY A 480 0.00 12.63 -6.04
C GLY A 480 1.13 12.39 -7.04
N MET A 481 1.15 13.18 -8.12
CA MET A 481 2.13 13.15 -9.20
C MET A 481 3.05 14.37 -9.04
N GLY A 482 4.11 14.25 -8.22
CA GLY A 482 5.18 15.27 -8.15
C GLY A 482 6.62 14.78 -8.41
N GLY A 483 6.87 13.48 -8.59
CA GLY A 483 8.20 12.86 -8.71
C GLY A 483 8.41 12.17 -10.07
N ARG A 484 9.40 12.65 -10.85
CA ARG A 484 9.58 12.25 -12.27
C ARG A 484 9.88 10.77 -12.51
N TYR A 485 10.66 10.13 -11.64
CA TYR A 485 11.11 8.75 -11.83
C TYR A 485 10.12 7.73 -11.23
N GLU A 486 9.73 7.95 -9.98
CA GLU A 486 8.79 7.07 -9.26
C GLU A 486 7.43 7.00 -9.94
N GLU A 487 6.93 8.12 -10.49
CA GLU A 487 5.68 8.13 -11.27
C GLU A 487 5.76 7.23 -12.49
N GLY A 488 6.86 7.28 -13.22
CA GLY A 488 7.05 6.45 -14.41
C GLY A 488 7.03 4.97 -14.06
N MET A 489 7.68 4.59 -12.96
CA MET A 489 7.65 3.23 -12.44
C MET A 489 6.26 2.81 -11.96
N GLN A 490 5.57 3.65 -11.19
CA GLN A 490 4.20 3.39 -10.74
C GLN A 490 3.21 3.28 -11.91
N PHE A 491 3.40 4.09 -12.96
CA PHE A 491 2.61 4.02 -14.19
C PHE A 491 2.74 2.66 -14.86
N VAL A 492 3.99 2.24 -15.10
CA VAL A 492 4.27 0.96 -15.75
C VAL A 492 3.80 -0.20 -14.87
N GLY A 493 3.96 -0.11 -13.55
CA GLY A 493 3.43 -1.10 -12.61
C GLY A 493 1.90 -1.23 -12.66
N MET A 494 1.17 -0.11 -12.79
CA MET A 494 -0.28 -0.14 -12.94
C MET A 494 -0.70 -0.72 -14.30
N LEU A 495 0.01 -0.35 -15.37
CA LEU A 495 -0.20 -0.89 -16.72
C LEU A 495 -0.07 -2.42 -16.74
N THR A 496 1.03 -2.97 -16.23
CA THR A 496 1.26 -4.42 -16.24
C THR A 496 0.31 -5.16 -15.32
N LYS A 497 -0.05 -4.57 -14.16
CA LYS A 497 -1.08 -5.11 -13.27
C LYS A 497 -2.42 -5.25 -13.99
N LEU A 498 -2.84 -4.21 -14.71
CA LEU A 498 -4.08 -4.25 -15.49
C LEU A 498 -4.04 -5.25 -16.64
N LEU A 499 -2.92 -5.29 -17.38
CA LEU A 499 -2.73 -6.29 -18.44
C LEU A 499 -2.88 -7.70 -17.87
N MET A 500 -2.23 -7.98 -16.73
CA MET A 500 -2.32 -9.27 -16.05
C MET A 500 -3.72 -9.53 -15.49
N PHE A 501 -4.46 -8.53 -15.03
CA PHE A 501 -5.87 -8.72 -14.63
C PHE A 501 -6.81 -9.05 -15.80
N CYS A 502 -6.40 -8.72 -17.03
CA CYS A 502 -7.14 -8.96 -18.26
C CYS A 502 -6.74 -10.24 -19.00
N THR A 503 -5.85 -11.08 -18.43
CA THR A 503 -5.45 -12.39 -19.00
C THR A 503 -6.33 -13.55 -18.56
N ALA A 504 -7.40 -13.31 -17.78
CA ALA A 504 -8.20 -14.41 -17.25
C ALA A 504 -8.86 -15.26 -18.35
N SER A 505 -8.74 -16.58 -18.19
CA SER A 505 -9.47 -17.57 -18.94
C SER A 505 -10.96 -17.45 -18.60
N ALA A 506 -11.81 -17.29 -19.61
CA ALA A 506 -13.23 -17.57 -19.40
C ALA A 506 -13.29 -19.04 -19.01
N ALA A 507 -13.85 -19.36 -17.84
CA ALA A 507 -14.16 -20.75 -17.48
C ALA A 507 -14.78 -21.40 -18.72
N GLY A 508 -14.11 -22.42 -19.24
CA GLY A 508 -14.43 -23.00 -20.54
C GLY A 508 -15.88 -23.44 -20.57
N ASP A 509 -16.59 -23.07 -21.64
CA ASP A 509 -17.60 -23.98 -22.15
C ASP A 509 -16.91 -25.33 -22.36
N GLU A 510 -17.41 -26.38 -21.70
CA GLU A 510 -16.93 -27.76 -21.77
C GLU A 510 -17.14 -28.40 -23.15
N SER A 511 -16.94 -27.66 -24.24
CA SER A 511 -17.17 -28.16 -25.59
C SER A 511 -15.92 -28.04 -26.46
N SER A 512 -15.43 -29.23 -26.81
CA SER A 512 -14.48 -29.59 -27.88
C SER A 512 -13.00 -29.66 -27.51
N ALA A 513 -12.53 -30.92 -27.46
CA ALA A 513 -11.15 -31.33 -27.41
C ALA A 513 -10.39 -30.95 -28.69
N SER A 514 -9.31 -30.18 -28.55
CA SER A 514 -8.00 -30.37 -29.21
C SER A 514 -7.17 -29.09 -29.08
N THR A 515 -5.96 -29.22 -28.53
CA THR A 515 -4.98 -28.18 -28.16
C THR A 515 -5.31 -27.34 -26.93
N PRO A 516 -4.37 -27.19 -25.96
CA PRO A 516 -4.56 -26.35 -24.79
C PRO A 516 -4.57 -24.88 -25.23
N LEU A 517 -5.75 -24.30 -25.42
CA LEU A 517 -5.89 -22.93 -25.90
C LEU A 517 -5.39 -21.95 -24.82
N ILE A 518 -4.39 -21.14 -25.17
CA ILE A 518 -4.01 -19.94 -24.42
C ILE A 518 -5.15 -18.91 -24.60
N SER A 519 -5.58 -18.23 -23.52
CA SER A 519 -6.63 -17.22 -23.65
C SER A 519 -6.26 -16.09 -24.62
N GLU A 520 -7.26 -15.41 -25.18
CA GLU A 520 -7.05 -14.22 -26.02
C GLU A 520 -6.19 -13.19 -25.27
N GLY A 521 -6.38 -13.06 -23.95
CA GLY A 521 -5.64 -12.14 -23.10
C GLY A 521 -4.15 -12.45 -22.99
N ALA A 522 -3.80 -13.69 -22.65
CA ALA A 522 -2.41 -14.13 -22.61
C ALA A 522 -1.77 -14.11 -24.02
N SER A 523 -2.51 -14.52 -25.05
CA SER A 523 -2.05 -14.49 -26.44
C SER A 523 -1.70 -13.08 -26.92
N ASP A 524 -2.51 -12.07 -26.60
CA ASP A 524 -2.23 -10.67 -26.96
C ASP A 524 -0.97 -10.13 -26.28
N ILE A 525 -0.72 -10.50 -25.01
CA ILE A 525 0.52 -10.16 -24.30
C ILE A 525 1.72 -10.83 -24.97
N LEU A 526 1.63 -12.13 -25.30
CA LEU A 526 2.72 -12.87 -25.96
C LEU A 526 3.07 -12.29 -27.34
N ARG A 527 2.05 -11.87 -28.11
CA ARG A 527 2.25 -11.14 -29.37
C ARG A 527 2.99 -9.83 -29.14
N PHE A 528 2.62 -9.09 -28.10
CA PHE A 528 3.30 -7.85 -27.74
C PHE A 528 4.76 -8.10 -27.30
N LEU A 529 5.01 -9.12 -26.48
CA LEU A 529 6.38 -9.52 -26.09
C LEU A 529 7.23 -9.87 -27.31
N SER A 530 6.65 -10.58 -28.27
CA SER A 530 7.31 -10.91 -29.54
C SER A 530 7.63 -9.65 -30.36
N PHE A 531 6.73 -8.67 -30.39
CA PHE A 531 6.93 -7.38 -31.06
C PHE A 531 8.06 -6.57 -30.43
N ILE A 532 8.18 -6.55 -29.10
CA ILE A 532 9.20 -5.77 -28.39
C ILE A 532 10.56 -6.46 -28.25
N LYS A 533 10.66 -7.75 -28.59
CA LYS A 533 11.87 -8.57 -28.46
C LYS A 533 13.14 -7.92 -29.02
N PRO A 534 13.15 -7.31 -30.23
CA PRO A 534 14.38 -6.71 -30.79
C PRO A 534 14.94 -5.56 -29.95
N TYR A 535 14.11 -4.91 -29.13
CA TYR A 535 14.48 -3.75 -28.32
C TYR A 535 15.14 -4.10 -26.98
N TYR A 536 15.16 -5.38 -26.59
CA TYR A 536 15.87 -5.86 -25.40
C TYR A 536 17.33 -6.24 -25.67
N ASN A 537 17.75 -6.32 -26.93
CA ASN A 537 19.14 -6.63 -27.26
C ASN A 537 20.09 -5.62 -26.55
N PRO A 538 21.13 -6.07 -25.83
CA PRO A 538 22.06 -5.19 -25.12
C PRO A 538 22.72 -4.09 -25.97
N SER A 539 22.80 -4.30 -27.29
CA SER A 539 23.34 -3.33 -28.25
C SER A 539 22.28 -2.36 -28.78
N ASN A 540 21.00 -2.60 -28.54
CA ASN A 540 19.87 -1.80 -29.00
C ASN A 540 19.33 -0.90 -27.89
N THR A 541 20.12 0.12 -27.52
CA THR A 541 19.78 1.07 -26.46
C THR A 541 19.17 2.36 -27.01
N GLY A 542 18.15 2.88 -26.34
CA GLY A 542 17.49 4.15 -26.68
C GLY A 542 16.57 4.63 -25.56
N SER A 543 15.70 5.59 -25.87
CA SER A 543 14.73 6.12 -24.90
C SER A 543 13.78 5.05 -24.35
N TRP A 544 13.45 4.05 -25.17
CA TRP A 544 12.61 2.90 -24.80
C TRP A 544 13.27 1.95 -23.79
N THR A 545 14.59 1.96 -23.65
CA THR A 545 15.33 0.92 -22.91
C THR A 545 14.93 0.87 -21.45
N PHE A 546 14.86 2.02 -20.77
CA PHE A 546 14.40 2.09 -19.39
C PHE A 546 12.92 1.68 -19.21
N PRO A 547 11.94 2.20 -19.96
CA PRO A 547 10.54 1.77 -19.85
C PRO A 547 10.33 0.30 -20.14
N LEU A 548 11.05 -0.26 -21.10
CA LEU A 548 11.00 -1.70 -21.37
C LEU A 548 11.56 -2.50 -20.19
N GLY A 549 12.68 -2.09 -19.61
CA GLY A 549 13.19 -2.71 -18.37
C GLY A 549 12.15 -2.70 -17.25
N ALA A 550 11.55 -1.54 -16.97
CA ALA A 550 10.49 -1.40 -15.98
C ALA A 550 9.25 -2.26 -16.31
N PHE A 551 8.85 -2.31 -17.59
CA PHE A 551 7.71 -3.11 -18.04
C PHE A 551 7.96 -4.60 -17.79
N LEU A 552 9.14 -5.09 -18.12
CA LEU A 552 9.50 -6.50 -17.90
C LEU A 552 9.53 -6.85 -16.41
N HIS A 553 10.12 -5.98 -15.59
CA HIS A 553 10.13 -6.12 -14.14
C HIS A 553 8.70 -6.25 -13.58
N TYR A 554 7.85 -5.26 -13.87
CA TYR A 554 6.50 -5.24 -13.30
C TYR A 554 5.54 -6.25 -13.91
N LEU A 555 5.75 -6.69 -15.15
CA LEU A 555 4.99 -7.80 -15.74
C LEU A 555 5.34 -9.11 -15.05
N SER A 556 6.63 -9.34 -14.78
CA SER A 556 7.10 -10.55 -14.07
C SER A 556 6.60 -10.56 -12.63
N TYR A 557 6.68 -9.41 -11.96
CA TYR A 557 6.11 -9.21 -10.63
C TYR A 557 4.60 -9.48 -10.62
N SER A 558 3.85 -8.94 -11.57
CA SER A 558 2.38 -9.11 -11.62
C SER A 558 1.98 -10.56 -11.88
N LEU A 559 2.73 -11.27 -12.73
CA LEU A 559 2.53 -12.71 -12.94
C LEU A 559 2.82 -13.50 -11.66
N CYS A 560 3.98 -13.26 -11.04
CA CYS A 560 4.38 -13.93 -9.79
C CYS A 560 3.39 -13.66 -8.65
N ALA A 561 2.93 -12.41 -8.51
CA ALA A 561 1.93 -12.03 -7.53
C ALA A 561 0.60 -12.75 -7.79
N ARG A 562 0.16 -12.82 -9.06
CA ARG A 562 -1.07 -13.53 -9.43
C ARG A 562 -0.99 -15.02 -9.13
N VAL A 563 0.11 -15.70 -9.45
CA VAL A 563 0.33 -17.12 -9.10
C VAL A 563 0.33 -17.31 -7.58
N GLY A 564 0.93 -16.39 -6.83
CA GLY A 564 0.88 -16.40 -5.36
C GLY A 564 -0.54 -16.22 -4.81
N GLU A 565 -1.30 -15.27 -5.35
CA GLU A 565 -2.72 -15.05 -4.98
C GLU A 565 -3.58 -16.28 -5.31
N MET A 566 -3.35 -16.95 -6.45
CA MET A 566 -4.02 -18.21 -6.80
C MET A 566 -3.76 -19.32 -5.77
N ALA A 567 -2.50 -19.47 -5.35
CA ALA A 567 -2.11 -20.45 -4.33
C ALA A 567 -2.77 -20.14 -2.98
N GLY A 568 -2.68 -18.89 -2.54
CA GLY A 568 -3.31 -18.44 -1.29
C GLY A 568 -4.83 -18.60 -1.32
N TRP A 569 -5.46 -18.35 -2.47
CA TRP A 569 -6.90 -18.56 -2.65
C TRP A 569 -7.31 -20.03 -2.58
N LYS A 570 -6.51 -20.94 -3.15
CA LYS A 570 -6.72 -22.39 -3.06
C LYS A 570 -6.65 -22.88 -1.61
N VAL A 571 -5.64 -22.44 -0.86
CA VAL A 571 -5.50 -22.77 0.56
C VAL A 571 -6.65 -22.17 1.38
N LEU A 572 -6.97 -20.89 1.18
CA LEU A 572 -8.06 -20.24 1.90
C LEU A 572 -9.41 -20.95 1.69
N LYS A 573 -9.70 -21.40 0.46
CA LYS A 573 -10.90 -22.20 0.16
C LYS A 573 -10.92 -23.54 0.87
N GLY A 574 -9.77 -24.20 1.00
CA GLY A 574 -9.64 -25.51 1.65
C GLY A 574 -9.72 -25.41 3.18
N ASP A 575 -8.93 -24.51 3.76
CA ASP A 575 -8.72 -24.43 5.20
C ASP A 575 -9.78 -23.54 5.91
N HIS A 576 -10.33 -22.55 5.20
CA HIS A 576 -11.27 -21.55 5.73
C HIS A 576 -12.39 -21.18 4.74
N SER A 577 -13.22 -22.16 4.38
CA SER A 577 -14.29 -22.00 3.38
C SER A 577 -15.22 -20.81 3.63
N ASP A 578 -15.58 -20.54 4.89
CA ASP A 578 -16.50 -19.45 5.24
C ASP A 578 -15.89 -18.08 4.96
N VAL A 579 -14.60 -17.91 5.28
CA VAL A 579 -13.83 -16.69 4.99
C VAL A 579 -13.67 -16.53 3.48
N ALA A 580 -13.41 -17.62 2.76
CA ALA A 580 -13.33 -17.61 1.31
C ALA A 580 -14.67 -17.17 0.67
N LEU A 581 -15.81 -17.69 1.15
CA LEU A 581 -17.13 -17.30 0.66
C LEU A 581 -17.43 -15.81 0.92
N MET A 582 -17.09 -15.30 2.10
CA MET A 582 -17.24 -13.87 2.40
C MET A 582 -16.34 -13.01 1.50
N LEU A 583 -15.07 -13.39 1.33
CA LEU A 583 -14.15 -12.65 0.48
C LEU A 583 -14.58 -12.69 -0.99
N LEU A 584 -15.14 -13.81 -1.46
CA LEU A 584 -15.69 -13.92 -2.81
C LEU A 584 -16.86 -12.97 -3.05
N LYS A 585 -17.74 -12.82 -2.04
CA LYS A 585 -18.84 -11.85 -2.08
C LYS A 585 -18.32 -10.42 -2.17
N GLU A 586 -17.19 -10.11 -1.55
CA GLU A 586 -16.58 -8.78 -1.57
C GLU A 586 -15.77 -8.49 -2.83
N GLU A 587 -15.01 -9.48 -3.31
CA GLU A 587 -14.13 -9.39 -4.47
C GLU A 587 -14.45 -10.51 -5.48
N PRO A 588 -15.55 -10.40 -6.25
CA PRO A 588 -15.98 -11.41 -7.22
C PRO A 588 -14.92 -11.81 -8.27
N TYR A 589 -13.90 -10.97 -8.51
CA TYR A 589 -12.82 -11.31 -9.44
C TYR A 589 -12.05 -12.57 -9.03
N LEU A 590 -12.07 -12.94 -7.75
CA LEU A 590 -11.38 -14.13 -7.23
C LEU A 590 -11.90 -15.44 -7.85
N GLU A 591 -13.08 -15.43 -8.47
CA GLU A 591 -13.56 -16.56 -9.28
C GLU A 591 -12.73 -16.79 -10.54
N CYS A 592 -12.21 -15.71 -11.15
CA CYS A 592 -11.44 -15.73 -12.39
C CYS A 592 -9.96 -15.44 -12.18
N ILE A 593 -9.47 -15.60 -10.94
CA ILE A 593 -8.05 -15.36 -10.61
C ILE A 593 -7.13 -16.41 -11.22
N ASN A 594 -7.63 -17.63 -11.39
CA ASN A 594 -6.83 -18.75 -11.90
C ASN A 594 -6.33 -18.48 -13.32
N LEU A 595 -5.04 -18.75 -13.52
CA LEU A 595 -4.40 -18.93 -14.82
C LEU A 595 -4.30 -20.43 -15.07
N THR A 596 -4.50 -20.86 -16.31
CA THR A 596 -4.30 -22.26 -16.67
C THR A 596 -2.81 -22.58 -16.79
N SER A 597 -2.45 -23.84 -16.61
CA SER A 597 -1.04 -24.25 -16.61
C SER A 597 -0.31 -23.93 -17.91
N ASN A 598 -0.97 -24.10 -19.06
CA ASN A 598 -0.43 -23.74 -20.37
C ASN A 598 -0.19 -22.22 -20.54
N GLU A 599 -1.00 -21.36 -19.91
CA GLU A 599 -0.79 -19.90 -19.94
C GLU A 599 0.44 -19.51 -19.13
N ILE A 600 0.64 -20.13 -17.97
CA ILE A 600 1.83 -19.91 -17.14
C ILE A 600 3.08 -20.29 -17.95
N VAL A 601 3.09 -21.48 -18.57
CA VAL A 601 4.21 -21.92 -19.43
C VAL A 601 4.47 -20.93 -20.57
N GLY A 602 3.42 -20.53 -21.30
CA GLY A 602 3.57 -19.60 -22.43
C GLY A 602 4.14 -18.24 -22.00
N LEU A 603 3.68 -17.70 -20.87
CA LEU A 603 4.19 -16.44 -20.32
C LEU A 603 5.63 -16.56 -19.81
N LEU A 604 5.98 -17.66 -19.12
CA LEU A 604 7.36 -17.92 -18.71
C LEU A 604 8.29 -18.01 -19.93
N ASP A 605 7.92 -18.79 -20.95
CA ASP A 605 8.70 -18.96 -22.18
C ASP A 605 8.89 -17.64 -22.94
N GLY A 606 7.82 -16.83 -23.04
CA GLY A 606 7.87 -15.53 -23.70
C GLY A 606 8.74 -14.49 -22.97
N MET A 607 8.81 -14.55 -21.64
CA MET A 607 9.49 -13.54 -20.83
C MET A 607 10.94 -13.88 -20.49
N LEU A 608 11.28 -15.16 -20.30
CA LEU A 608 12.62 -15.59 -19.88
C LEU A 608 13.75 -15.09 -20.80
N PRO A 609 13.68 -15.24 -22.14
CA PRO A 609 14.73 -14.77 -23.03
C PRO A 609 14.88 -13.24 -23.00
N LEU A 610 13.79 -12.50 -22.77
CA LEU A 610 13.83 -11.04 -22.64
C LEU A 610 14.53 -10.63 -21.35
N CYS A 611 14.27 -11.35 -20.25
CA CYS A 611 14.90 -11.06 -18.96
C CYS A 611 16.40 -11.37 -18.99
N GLN A 612 16.81 -12.44 -19.67
CA GLN A 612 18.22 -12.77 -19.90
C GLN A 612 18.93 -11.69 -20.73
N GLN A 613 18.29 -11.16 -21.78
CA GLN A 613 18.85 -10.05 -22.55
C GLN A 613 18.93 -8.76 -21.72
N ALA A 614 17.89 -8.46 -20.92
CA ALA A 614 17.86 -7.30 -20.05
C ALA A 614 18.95 -7.36 -18.98
N LEU A 615 19.25 -8.53 -18.42
CA LEU A 615 20.30 -8.74 -17.40
C LEU A 615 21.66 -8.19 -17.83
N TYR A 616 22.01 -8.31 -19.11
CA TYR A 616 23.27 -7.81 -19.66
C TYR A 616 23.12 -6.49 -20.42
N SER A 617 22.05 -5.74 -20.15
CA SER A 617 21.92 -4.39 -20.67
C SER A 617 23.09 -3.51 -20.23
N LYS A 618 23.55 -2.66 -21.15
CA LYS A 618 24.53 -1.60 -20.83
C LYS A 618 24.00 -0.55 -19.87
N ASN A 619 22.67 -0.49 -19.67
CA ASN A 619 22.04 0.36 -18.69
C ASN A 619 21.91 -0.40 -17.36
N PRO A 620 22.59 0.02 -16.27
CA PRO A 620 22.58 -0.69 -14.99
C PRO A 620 21.17 -0.84 -14.39
N THR A 621 20.29 0.16 -14.57
CA THR A 621 18.91 0.07 -14.08
C THR A 621 18.13 -1.01 -14.83
N VAL A 622 18.33 -1.16 -16.14
CA VAL A 622 17.67 -2.21 -16.93
C VAL A 622 18.26 -3.59 -16.62
N SER A 623 19.57 -3.67 -16.40
CA SER A 623 20.23 -4.87 -15.88
C SER A 623 19.58 -5.32 -14.57
N HIS A 624 19.40 -4.40 -13.61
CA HIS A 624 18.72 -4.66 -12.35
C HIS A 624 17.23 -5.06 -12.52
N CYS A 625 16.51 -4.43 -13.45
CA CYS A 625 15.14 -4.83 -13.80
C CYS A 625 15.08 -6.25 -14.37
N GLY A 626 16.00 -6.62 -15.26
CA GLY A 626 16.12 -7.98 -15.80
C GLY A 626 16.44 -8.99 -14.72
N GLU A 627 17.33 -8.62 -13.80
CA GLU A 627 17.72 -9.43 -12.66
C GLU A 627 16.55 -9.72 -11.71
N THR A 628 15.81 -8.69 -11.30
CA THR A 628 14.59 -8.83 -10.46
C THR A 628 13.47 -9.56 -11.21
N ALA A 629 13.32 -9.35 -12.52
CA ALA A 629 12.36 -10.09 -13.33
C ALA A 629 12.64 -11.59 -13.31
N LEU A 630 13.90 -12.00 -13.55
CA LEU A 630 14.30 -13.41 -13.47
C LEU A 630 14.04 -14.02 -12.09
N PHE A 631 14.29 -13.28 -11.01
CA PHE A 631 13.93 -13.72 -9.66
C PHE A 631 12.42 -13.98 -9.54
N HIS A 632 11.56 -13.09 -10.04
CA HIS A 632 10.11 -13.31 -10.03
C HIS A 632 9.68 -14.52 -10.86
N LEU A 633 10.33 -14.79 -12.00
CA LEU A 633 10.03 -15.98 -12.80
C LEU A 633 10.51 -17.27 -12.11
N ALA A 634 11.68 -17.24 -11.46
CA ALA A 634 12.20 -18.35 -10.65
C ALA A 634 11.33 -18.65 -9.42
N GLN A 635 10.62 -17.65 -8.90
CA GLN A 635 9.64 -17.82 -7.84
C GLN A 635 8.37 -18.57 -8.30
N ILE A 636 8.08 -18.63 -9.61
CA ILE A 636 6.92 -19.33 -10.17
C ILE A 636 7.24 -20.81 -10.41
N ASP A 637 8.28 -21.09 -11.20
CA ASP A 637 8.77 -22.46 -11.45
C ASP A 637 10.28 -22.53 -11.15
N PRO A 638 10.66 -22.63 -9.87
CA PRO A 638 12.06 -22.71 -9.47
C PRO A 638 12.77 -23.94 -10.02
N TYR A 639 12.04 -25.05 -10.25
CA TYR A 639 12.62 -26.31 -10.72
C TYR A 639 13.15 -26.20 -12.14
N ARG A 640 12.43 -25.50 -13.04
CA ARG A 640 12.85 -25.37 -14.44
C ARG A 640 13.62 -24.09 -14.73
N VAL A 641 13.28 -23.00 -14.05
CA VAL A 641 13.88 -21.68 -14.33
C VAL A 641 15.25 -21.55 -13.68
N THR A 642 15.44 -22.04 -12.45
CA THR A 642 16.66 -21.76 -11.69
C THR A 642 17.90 -22.48 -12.23
N PRO A 643 17.87 -23.80 -12.53
CA PRO A 643 19.08 -24.50 -12.99
C PRO A 643 19.76 -23.87 -14.22
N PRO A 644 19.06 -23.57 -15.33
CA PRO A 644 19.71 -22.96 -16.49
C PRO A 644 20.25 -21.55 -16.20
N LEU A 645 19.64 -20.80 -15.27
CA LEU A 645 20.13 -19.48 -14.87
C LEU A 645 21.36 -19.55 -13.96
N LEU A 646 21.44 -20.55 -13.07
CA LEU A 646 22.64 -20.82 -12.28
C LEU A 646 23.79 -21.22 -13.20
N ASP A 647 23.58 -22.18 -14.10
CA ASP A 647 24.60 -22.63 -15.06
C ASP A 647 25.06 -21.50 -15.99
N PHE A 648 24.14 -20.64 -16.39
CA PHE A 648 24.45 -19.44 -17.16
C PHE A 648 25.30 -18.45 -16.36
N SER A 649 24.98 -18.22 -15.08
CA SER A 649 25.73 -17.32 -14.21
C SER A 649 27.13 -17.86 -13.91
N LEU A 650 27.26 -19.17 -13.67
CA LEU A 650 28.56 -19.83 -13.47
C LEU A 650 29.45 -19.72 -14.70
N ARG A 651 28.91 -19.94 -15.90
CA ARG A 651 29.64 -19.75 -17.16
C ARG A 651 30.12 -18.31 -17.37
N ALA A 652 29.34 -17.32 -16.91
CA ALA A 652 29.75 -15.92 -16.99
C ALA A 652 30.89 -15.56 -16.02
N LEU A 653 31.10 -16.35 -14.97
CA LEU A 653 32.20 -16.21 -14.01
C LEU A 653 33.41 -17.07 -14.32
N ASP A 654 33.27 -18.04 -15.24
CA ASP A 654 34.36 -18.91 -15.65
C ASP A 654 35.53 -18.13 -16.28
N VAL A 655 36.74 -18.66 -16.12
CA VAL A 655 37.98 -18.06 -16.64
C VAL A 655 37.95 -17.91 -18.17
N SER A 656 37.19 -18.74 -18.88
CA SER A 656 36.98 -18.61 -20.32
C SER A 656 36.19 -17.34 -20.72
N SER A 657 35.49 -16.71 -19.79
CA SER A 657 34.67 -15.50 -19.99
C SER A 657 35.37 -14.19 -19.62
N VAL A 658 36.71 -14.18 -19.45
CA VAL A 658 37.47 -12.99 -19.03
C VAL A 658 37.29 -11.78 -19.96
N ASN A 659 37.07 -12.00 -21.26
CA ASN A 659 36.79 -10.93 -22.22
C ASN A 659 35.38 -10.31 -22.09
N LEU A 660 34.54 -10.87 -21.22
CA LEU A 660 33.15 -10.46 -20.95
C LEU A 660 32.99 -9.99 -19.49
N SER A 661 34.00 -9.31 -18.94
CA SER A 661 34.02 -8.83 -17.54
C SER A 661 32.76 -8.06 -17.11
N HIS A 662 32.10 -7.36 -18.04
CA HIS A 662 30.83 -6.66 -17.80
C HIS A 662 29.67 -7.59 -17.39
N GLN A 663 29.76 -8.91 -17.61
CA GLN A 663 28.72 -9.88 -17.23
C GLN A 663 28.85 -10.35 -15.77
N ALA A 664 30.06 -10.28 -15.19
CA ALA A 664 30.33 -10.81 -13.86
C ALA A 664 29.47 -10.17 -12.76
N PRO A 665 29.25 -8.83 -12.72
CA PRO A 665 28.34 -8.23 -11.74
C PRO A 665 26.90 -8.76 -11.83
N GLY A 666 26.36 -8.88 -13.05
CA GLY A 666 25.01 -9.41 -13.27
C GLY A 666 24.89 -10.87 -12.84
N ALA A 667 25.91 -11.68 -13.13
CA ALA A 667 25.98 -13.08 -12.72
C ALA A 667 26.04 -13.25 -11.19
N LEU A 668 26.91 -12.49 -10.49
CA LEU A 668 27.02 -12.53 -9.03
C LEU A 668 25.70 -12.16 -8.35
N SER A 669 25.06 -11.10 -8.84
CA SER A 669 23.78 -10.65 -8.29
C SER A 669 22.67 -11.68 -8.54
N MET A 670 22.66 -12.32 -9.72
CA MET A 670 21.75 -13.42 -10.05
C MET A 670 21.93 -14.63 -9.13
N LEU A 671 23.17 -15.10 -8.91
CA LEU A 671 23.45 -16.22 -8.00
C LEU A 671 22.87 -15.93 -6.61
N SER A 672 23.08 -14.72 -6.10
CA SER A 672 22.59 -14.29 -4.79
C SER A 672 21.06 -14.37 -4.66
N ARG A 673 20.32 -13.97 -5.69
CA ARG A 673 18.84 -13.98 -5.66
C ARG A 673 18.22 -15.34 -5.91
N LEU A 674 18.89 -16.21 -6.67
CA LEU A 674 18.38 -17.54 -7.02
C LEU A 674 18.57 -18.60 -5.94
N LEU A 675 19.43 -18.36 -4.94
CA LEU A 675 19.65 -19.26 -3.81
C LEU A 675 18.34 -19.65 -3.10
N GLN A 676 17.57 -18.66 -2.67
CA GLN A 676 16.36 -18.91 -1.88
C GLN A 676 15.26 -19.67 -2.65
N PRO A 677 14.87 -19.28 -3.89
CA PRO A 677 13.91 -20.07 -4.68
C PRO A 677 14.36 -21.52 -4.89
N ALA A 678 15.64 -21.74 -5.19
CA ALA A 678 16.17 -23.07 -5.47
C ALA A 678 16.21 -23.95 -4.22
N LEU A 679 16.73 -23.44 -3.10
CA LEU A 679 16.79 -24.17 -1.83
C LEU A 679 15.40 -24.54 -1.31
N ARG A 680 14.40 -23.66 -1.48
CA ARG A 680 13.02 -23.93 -1.05
C ARG A 680 12.32 -25.00 -1.89
N ALA A 681 12.62 -25.06 -3.18
CA ALA A 681 11.94 -25.97 -4.09
C ALA A 681 12.62 -27.35 -4.16
N ARG A 682 13.94 -27.36 -4.36
CA ARG A 682 14.74 -28.60 -4.43
C ARG A 682 16.19 -28.28 -4.08
N PRO A 683 16.63 -28.52 -2.83
CA PRO A 683 17.98 -28.23 -2.37
C PRO A 683 19.09 -28.76 -3.28
N LYS A 684 18.90 -29.95 -3.89
CA LYS A 684 19.85 -30.54 -4.85
C LYS A 684 20.32 -29.58 -5.94
N ILE A 685 19.46 -28.66 -6.41
CA ILE A 685 19.79 -27.68 -7.46
C ILE A 685 20.99 -26.83 -7.06
N VAL A 686 21.03 -26.39 -5.80
CA VAL A 686 22.10 -25.54 -5.25
C VAL A 686 23.25 -26.40 -4.74
N LEU A 687 22.94 -27.45 -3.95
CA LEU A 687 23.97 -28.27 -3.29
C LEU A 687 24.99 -28.83 -4.29
N SER A 688 24.54 -29.31 -5.46
CA SER A 688 25.44 -29.84 -6.49
C SER A 688 26.33 -28.79 -7.16
N ARG A 689 26.02 -27.49 -6.98
CA ARG A 689 26.73 -26.36 -7.61
C ARG A 689 27.53 -25.53 -6.62
N ILE A 690 27.36 -25.73 -5.32
CA ILE A 690 28.08 -24.96 -4.29
C ILE A 690 29.60 -25.00 -4.49
N PRO A 691 30.25 -26.15 -4.74
CA PRO A 691 31.70 -26.17 -4.96
C PRO A 691 32.15 -25.23 -6.08
N ASP A 692 31.46 -25.25 -7.22
CA ASP A 692 31.76 -24.39 -8.36
C ASP A 692 31.40 -22.92 -8.08
N MET A 693 30.26 -22.66 -7.45
CA MET A 693 29.85 -21.32 -7.04
C MET A 693 30.91 -20.67 -6.16
N LEU A 694 31.37 -21.37 -5.11
CA LEU A 694 32.38 -20.85 -4.18
C LEU A 694 33.71 -20.60 -4.89
N LYS A 695 34.17 -21.58 -5.68
CA LYS A 695 35.44 -21.49 -6.41
C LYS A 695 35.47 -20.34 -7.41
N LEU A 696 34.42 -20.21 -8.24
CA LEU A 696 34.37 -19.20 -9.31
C LEU A 696 34.11 -17.78 -8.77
N THR A 697 33.36 -17.66 -7.68
CA THR A 697 33.04 -16.33 -7.09
C THR A 697 34.16 -15.75 -6.25
N LEU A 698 35.13 -16.56 -5.79
CA LEU A 698 36.22 -16.12 -4.93
C LEU A 698 37.12 -15.06 -5.60
N ALA A 699 37.35 -15.20 -6.91
CA ALA A 699 38.05 -14.19 -7.72
C ALA A 699 37.24 -12.89 -7.92
N GLY A 700 36.03 -12.83 -7.39
CA GLY A 700 35.23 -11.62 -7.32
C GLY A 700 35.63 -10.68 -6.18
N ILE A 701 36.34 -11.18 -5.15
CA ILE A 701 37.01 -10.35 -4.16
C ILE A 701 38.27 -9.76 -4.82
N ASP A 702 38.16 -8.53 -5.27
CA ASP A 702 39.16 -7.84 -6.10
C ASP A 702 39.33 -6.40 -5.62
N GLY A 703 40.54 -6.06 -5.15
CA GLY A 703 40.87 -4.72 -4.68
C GLY A 703 40.78 -3.63 -5.77
N ASN A 704 40.72 -4.03 -7.03
CA ASN A 704 40.60 -3.11 -8.17
C ASN A 704 39.15 -2.91 -8.65
N ASP A 705 38.21 -3.75 -8.24
CA ASP A 705 36.79 -3.68 -8.64
C ASP A 705 35.88 -3.73 -7.41
N GLN A 706 35.56 -2.53 -6.88
CA GLN A 706 34.71 -2.38 -5.69
C GLN A 706 33.31 -2.96 -5.88
N ASN A 707 32.72 -2.83 -7.07
CA ASN A 707 31.36 -3.29 -7.32
C ASN A 707 31.30 -4.82 -7.39
N LYS A 708 32.26 -5.45 -8.07
CA LYS A 708 32.40 -6.91 -8.10
C LYS A 708 32.63 -7.47 -6.70
N SER A 709 33.54 -6.85 -5.94
CA SER A 709 33.81 -7.22 -4.54
C SER A 709 32.56 -7.13 -3.67
N LEU A 710 31.82 -6.03 -3.75
CA LEU A 710 30.58 -5.85 -2.99
C LEU A 710 29.54 -6.93 -3.33
N LEU A 711 29.32 -7.21 -4.62
CA LEU A 711 28.34 -8.22 -5.05
C LEU A 711 28.74 -9.64 -4.64
N THR A 712 30.03 -9.96 -4.64
CA THR A 712 30.55 -11.23 -4.10
C THR A 712 30.29 -11.35 -2.61
N LEU A 713 30.53 -10.28 -1.83
CA LEU A 713 30.25 -10.28 -0.38
C LEU A 713 28.75 -10.41 -0.08
N VAL A 714 27.89 -9.75 -0.86
CA VAL A 714 26.43 -9.89 -0.75
C VAL A 714 25.99 -11.31 -1.06
N PHE A 715 26.58 -11.95 -2.09
CA PHE A 715 26.35 -13.36 -2.39
C PHE A 715 26.74 -14.26 -1.21
N TYR A 716 27.94 -14.12 -0.66
CA TYR A 716 28.40 -14.93 0.47
C TYR A 716 27.57 -14.72 1.73
N ARG A 717 27.23 -13.47 2.06
CA ARG A 717 26.30 -13.16 3.16
C ARG A 717 24.99 -13.93 2.98
N ASN A 718 24.39 -13.86 1.80
CA ASN A 718 23.14 -14.56 1.54
C ASN A 718 23.32 -16.07 1.60
N LEU A 719 24.42 -16.63 1.08
CA LEU A 719 24.71 -18.06 1.13
C LEU A 719 24.77 -18.58 2.58
N VAL A 720 25.54 -17.93 3.46
CA VAL A 720 25.69 -18.35 4.86
C VAL A 720 24.45 -18.10 5.72
N MET A 721 23.53 -17.22 5.27
CA MET A 721 22.22 -17.05 5.90
C MET A 721 21.28 -18.22 5.66
N TRP A 722 21.46 -18.97 4.55
CA TRP A 722 20.59 -20.08 4.17
C TRP A 722 21.22 -21.46 4.35
N ILE A 723 22.55 -21.54 4.38
CA ILE A 723 23.30 -22.78 4.45
C ILE A 723 24.27 -22.71 5.63
N PRO A 724 24.23 -23.67 6.58
CA PRO A 724 25.13 -23.67 7.71
C PRO A 724 26.60 -23.79 7.27
N VAL A 725 27.50 -23.14 8.00
CA VAL A 725 28.95 -23.20 7.77
C VAL A 725 29.58 -24.04 8.87
N GLY A 726 30.14 -25.19 8.52
CA GLY A 726 30.86 -26.08 9.42
C GLY A 726 29.98 -27.07 10.20
N GLY A 727 30.58 -28.21 10.58
CA GLY A 727 29.95 -29.29 11.33
C GLY A 727 29.65 -30.54 10.49
N SER A 728 29.69 -31.72 11.13
CA SER A 728 29.13 -32.94 10.52
C SER A 728 27.61 -32.83 10.54
N CYS A 729 26.96 -33.09 9.41
CA CYS A 729 25.50 -33.13 9.33
C CYS A 729 25.02 -34.40 10.06
N THR A 730 24.92 -34.35 11.39
CA THR A 730 24.23 -35.40 12.15
C THR A 730 22.74 -35.21 11.89
N MET A 731 22.24 -35.85 10.83
CA MET A 731 20.81 -36.06 10.69
C MET A 731 20.35 -36.74 11.99
N PRO A 732 19.38 -36.18 12.72
CA PRO A 732 18.93 -36.75 13.98
C PRO A 732 18.50 -38.19 13.67
N SER A 733 19.36 -39.12 14.07
CA SER A 733 19.23 -40.52 13.72
C SER A 733 18.15 -41.10 14.61
N GLY A 734 16.92 -41.19 14.10
CA GLY A 734 15.85 -41.90 14.78
C GLY A 734 15.05 -41.13 15.83
N LEU A 735 14.63 -39.90 15.55
CA LEU A 735 13.34 -39.46 16.10
C LEU A 735 12.25 -40.17 15.27
N GLY A 736 11.85 -41.35 15.73
CA GLY A 736 10.76 -42.09 15.11
C GLY A 736 9.51 -41.23 14.99
N GLU A 737 8.68 -41.52 14.00
CA GLU A 737 7.39 -40.88 13.69
C GLU A 737 6.41 -40.78 14.88
N HIS A 738 6.76 -41.35 16.04
CA HIS A 738 5.98 -41.32 17.27
C HIS A 738 6.36 -40.23 18.26
N ASP A 739 7.45 -39.47 18.05
CA ASP A 739 7.87 -38.41 18.98
C ASP A 739 7.74 -37.01 18.38
N SER A 740 6.60 -36.74 17.74
CA SER A 740 6.11 -35.38 17.46
C SER A 740 5.74 -34.62 18.74
N SER A 741 6.41 -34.89 19.86
CA SER A 741 6.17 -34.28 21.18
C SER A 741 7.08 -33.07 21.44
N VAL A 742 7.98 -32.74 20.51
CA VAL A 742 8.46 -31.35 20.33
C VAL A 742 7.43 -30.57 19.50
N LEU A 743 6.14 -30.80 19.76
CA LEU A 743 5.17 -29.73 19.70
C LEU A 743 5.65 -28.71 20.72
N ASP A 744 5.86 -27.45 20.31
CA ASP A 744 5.79 -26.36 21.27
C ASP A 744 4.56 -26.64 22.15
N ARG A 745 4.79 -26.73 23.46
CA ARG A 745 3.80 -27.13 24.47
C ARG A 745 2.49 -26.31 24.43
N ASP A 746 2.47 -25.26 23.60
CA ASP A 746 1.41 -24.29 23.41
C ASP A 746 0.50 -24.61 22.20
N GLY A 747 0.76 -25.69 21.44
CA GLY A 747 -0.14 -26.17 20.37
C GLY A 747 -0.29 -25.24 19.16
N ASN A 748 0.63 -24.29 18.96
CA ASN A 748 0.48 -23.19 18.02
C ASN A 748 1.28 -23.38 16.71
N ASP A 749 1.20 -24.55 16.06
CA ASP A 749 1.89 -24.85 14.79
C ASP A 749 1.14 -24.35 13.54
N GLY A 750 0.09 -23.53 13.72
CA GLY A 750 -0.76 -23.05 12.63
C GLY A 750 0.01 -22.31 11.53
N THR A 751 1.07 -21.57 11.87
CA THR A 751 1.89 -20.85 10.89
C THR A 751 2.68 -21.79 9.98
N LYS A 752 3.23 -22.88 10.51
CA LYS A 752 3.98 -23.85 9.71
C LYS A 752 3.05 -24.66 8.81
N HIS A 753 1.89 -25.07 9.33
CA HIS A 753 0.87 -25.76 8.53
C HIS A 753 0.39 -24.90 7.37
N VAL A 754 -0.01 -23.64 7.62
CA VAL A 754 -0.40 -22.69 6.56
C VAL A 754 0.74 -22.46 5.58
N GLY A 755 1.99 -22.33 6.07
CA GLY A 755 3.18 -22.19 5.23
C GLY A 755 3.39 -23.39 4.30
N ASN A 756 3.26 -24.61 4.81
CA ASN A 756 3.42 -25.84 4.04
C ASN A 756 2.31 -25.99 2.99
N HIS A 757 1.04 -25.81 3.39
CA HIS A 757 -0.10 -25.86 2.47
C HIS A 757 0.02 -24.80 1.36
N LEU A 758 0.50 -23.60 1.70
CA LEU A 758 0.74 -22.54 0.72
C LEU A 758 1.82 -22.92 -0.29
N MET A 759 2.93 -23.49 0.16
CA MET A 759 4.02 -23.90 -0.72
C MET A 759 3.60 -25.08 -1.62
N GLU A 760 2.87 -26.06 -1.07
CA GLU A 760 2.32 -27.17 -1.85
C GLU A 760 1.31 -26.67 -2.90
N ALA A 761 0.35 -25.85 -2.48
CA ALA A 761 -0.63 -25.26 -3.39
C ALA A 761 0.03 -24.44 -4.51
N ARG A 762 1.07 -23.68 -4.16
CA ARG A 762 1.81 -22.82 -5.09
C ARG A 762 2.48 -23.59 -6.21
N TYR A 763 3.10 -24.73 -5.92
CA TYR A 763 3.79 -25.52 -6.96
C TYR A 763 2.95 -26.66 -7.53
N SER A 764 1.73 -26.89 -7.00
CA SER A 764 0.86 -27.98 -7.46
C SER A 764 0.53 -27.95 -8.97
N PHE A 765 0.52 -26.77 -9.61
CA PHE A 765 0.23 -26.66 -11.05
C PHE A 765 1.30 -27.31 -11.93
N VAL A 766 2.57 -27.36 -11.47
CA VAL A 766 3.70 -27.95 -12.21
C VAL A 766 3.47 -29.45 -12.46
N ASN A 767 2.74 -30.10 -11.56
CA ASN A 767 2.43 -31.53 -11.65
C ASN A 767 1.22 -31.84 -12.55
N SER A 768 0.49 -30.83 -13.03
CA SER A 768 -0.68 -31.03 -13.89
C SER A 768 -0.27 -31.53 -15.28
N GLU A 769 -1.11 -32.39 -15.87
CA GLU A 769 -0.89 -32.92 -17.23
C GLU A 769 -0.89 -31.80 -18.29
N GLU A 770 -1.71 -30.76 -18.10
CA GLU A 770 -1.70 -29.58 -18.96
C GLU A 770 -0.36 -28.83 -18.94
N TYR A 771 0.28 -28.75 -17.76
CA TYR A 771 1.60 -28.12 -17.63
C TYR A 771 2.66 -28.92 -18.36
N LYS A 772 2.70 -30.23 -18.12
CA LYS A 772 3.67 -31.14 -18.76
C LYS A 772 3.51 -31.12 -20.28
N ALA A 773 2.28 -31.25 -20.77
CA ALA A 773 1.97 -31.19 -22.21
C ALA A 773 2.37 -29.84 -22.83
N ALA A 774 2.18 -28.73 -22.11
CA ALA A 774 2.61 -27.40 -22.58
C ALA A 774 4.14 -27.27 -22.64
N ILE A 775 4.87 -27.81 -21.66
CA ILE A 775 6.34 -27.87 -21.68
C ILE A 775 6.84 -28.73 -22.83
N ASP A 776 6.25 -29.90 -23.06
CA ASP A 776 6.63 -30.82 -24.14
C ASP A 776 6.37 -30.22 -25.54
N ALA A 777 5.39 -29.31 -25.64
CA ALA A 777 5.08 -28.58 -26.87
C ALA A 777 6.05 -27.42 -27.16
N LEU A 778 6.91 -27.02 -26.22
CA LEU A 778 7.88 -25.95 -26.43
C LEU A 778 8.98 -26.39 -27.41
N SER A 779 9.58 -25.39 -28.08
CA SER A 779 10.75 -25.64 -28.92
C SER A 779 11.93 -26.14 -28.08
N GLN A 780 12.75 -27.04 -28.63
CA GLN A 780 13.98 -27.53 -27.98
C GLN A 780 14.99 -26.43 -27.62
N SER A 781 14.88 -25.24 -28.23
CA SER A 781 15.68 -24.07 -27.89
C SER A 781 15.13 -23.24 -26.73
N SER A 782 13.98 -23.61 -26.15
CA SER A 782 13.42 -22.94 -24.98
C SER A 782 14.28 -23.20 -23.76
N VAL A 783 14.45 -22.17 -22.94
CA VAL A 783 15.16 -22.25 -21.65
C VAL A 783 14.42 -23.18 -20.67
N LEU A 784 13.10 -23.34 -20.82
CA LEU A 784 12.27 -24.17 -19.93
C LEU A 784 12.40 -25.68 -20.19
N VAL A 785 12.84 -26.08 -21.39
CA VAL A 785 13.00 -27.49 -21.81
C VAL A 785 14.32 -28.08 -21.27
N TYR A 786 14.93 -27.43 -20.27
CA TYR A 786 16.23 -27.82 -19.72
C TYR A 786 16.30 -29.32 -19.40
N GLN A 787 17.14 -30.02 -20.17
CA GLN A 787 17.40 -31.45 -20.05
C GLN A 787 18.44 -31.66 -18.96
N GLN A 788 18.03 -31.59 -17.69
CA GLN A 788 18.90 -32.08 -16.64
C GLN A 788 18.89 -33.61 -16.72
N GLN A 789 20.04 -34.22 -16.98
CA GLN A 789 20.24 -35.61 -16.60
C GLN A 789 20.08 -35.64 -15.07
N GLU A 790 18.97 -36.19 -14.57
CA GLU A 790 18.86 -36.52 -13.15
C GLU A 790 19.93 -37.57 -12.86
N GLN A 791 21.11 -37.12 -12.46
CA GLN A 791 22.02 -37.96 -11.71
C GLN A 791 21.34 -38.21 -10.37
N ASP A 792 21.05 -39.48 -10.11
CA ASP A 792 20.38 -39.95 -8.91
C ASP A 792 21.37 -39.95 -7.72
N GLU A 793 21.98 -38.79 -7.48
CA GLU A 793 22.94 -38.57 -6.40
C GLU A 793 22.19 -38.43 -5.08
N ASP A 794 22.69 -39.13 -4.07
CA ASP A 794 22.18 -39.09 -2.70
C ASP A 794 22.30 -37.67 -2.14
N GLU A 795 21.20 -37.12 -1.63
CA GLU A 795 21.16 -35.77 -1.03
C GLU A 795 22.13 -35.64 0.13
N THR A 796 22.34 -36.74 0.86
CA THR A 796 23.28 -36.79 1.98
C THR A 796 24.71 -36.60 1.50
N SER A 797 25.08 -37.23 0.39
CA SER A 797 26.39 -37.07 -0.24
C SER A 797 26.59 -35.65 -0.75
N LEU A 798 25.60 -35.11 -1.47
CA LEU A 798 25.63 -33.74 -1.99
C LEU A 798 25.75 -32.70 -0.87
N MET A 799 25.03 -32.90 0.24
CA MET A 799 25.14 -32.04 1.41
C MET A 799 26.53 -32.13 2.03
N GLN A 800 27.09 -33.33 2.18
CA GLN A 800 28.43 -33.50 2.73
C GLN A 800 29.50 -32.84 1.84
N ASP A 801 29.42 -33.00 0.53
CA ASP A 801 30.32 -32.38 -0.43
C ASP A 801 30.22 -30.85 -0.40
N ALA A 802 28.99 -30.32 -0.32
CA ALA A 802 28.75 -28.89 -0.14
C ALA A 802 29.34 -28.37 1.18
N MET A 803 29.16 -29.10 2.30
CA MET A 803 29.71 -28.71 3.60
C MET A 803 31.24 -28.71 3.62
N ASN A 804 31.86 -29.71 2.98
CA ASN A 804 33.30 -29.76 2.80
C ASN A 804 33.79 -28.55 2.00
N ALA A 805 33.12 -28.23 0.88
CA ALA A 805 33.45 -27.07 0.06
C ALA A 805 33.27 -25.74 0.80
N MET A 806 32.24 -25.60 1.63
CA MET A 806 32.02 -24.42 2.49
C MET A 806 33.13 -24.28 3.55
N SER A 807 33.59 -25.39 4.12
CA SER A 807 34.72 -25.41 5.06
C SER A 807 36.00 -24.92 4.39
N ASP A 808 36.35 -25.50 3.24
CA ASP A 808 37.54 -25.10 2.48
C ASP A 808 37.47 -23.64 2.02
N TRP A 809 36.30 -23.23 1.53
CA TRP A 809 36.05 -21.85 1.12
C TRP A 809 36.24 -20.86 2.27
N SER A 810 35.85 -21.19 3.51
CA SER A 810 35.97 -20.26 4.64
C SER A 810 37.41 -19.81 4.90
N LEU A 811 38.39 -20.72 4.72
CA LEU A 811 39.80 -20.41 4.84
C LEU A 811 40.28 -19.55 3.66
N MET A 812 39.95 -19.95 2.43
CA MET A 812 40.31 -19.21 1.22
C MET A 812 39.70 -17.80 1.19
N PHE A 813 38.49 -17.65 1.73
CA PHE A 813 37.81 -16.37 1.87
C PHE A 813 38.59 -15.45 2.82
N LEU A 814 39.00 -15.94 4.00
CA LEU A 814 39.79 -15.15 4.94
C LEU A 814 41.12 -14.72 4.33
N ASP A 815 41.81 -15.61 3.62
CA ASP A 815 43.05 -15.26 2.90
C ASP A 815 42.82 -14.08 1.94
N ARG A 816 41.73 -14.12 1.15
CA ARG A 816 41.36 -13.02 0.24
C ARG A 816 41.01 -11.72 0.95
N ILE A 817 40.37 -11.79 2.12
CA ILE A 817 40.07 -10.60 2.93
C ILE A 817 41.35 -10.01 3.53
N TYR A 818 42.33 -10.83 3.90
CA TYR A 818 43.63 -10.33 4.37
C TYR A 818 44.51 -9.75 3.26
N GLU A 819 44.31 -10.16 2.01
CA GLU A 819 44.98 -9.60 0.82
C GLU A 819 44.42 -8.23 0.40
N LEU A 820 43.15 -7.96 0.70
CA LEU A 820 42.47 -6.67 0.49
C LEU A 820 42.93 -5.62 1.51
#